data_AF-A0A6N7PJ83-F1
#
_entry.id   AF-A0A6N7PJ83-F1
#
_cell.length_a   1.000
_cell.length_b   1.000
_cell.length_c   1.000
_cell.angle_alpha   90.00
_cell.angle_beta   90.00
_cell.angle_gamma   90.00
#
_symmetry.space_group_name_H-M   'P 1'
#
loop_
_entity.id
_entity.type
_entity.pdbx_description
1 polymer ?
#
loop_
_entity_poly.entity_id
_entity_poly.type
_entity_poly.pdbx_seq_one_letter_code
_entity_poly.pdbx_strand_id
1 'polypeptide(L)'
;MKPQSKNVGAMAMLRKVFRSNSLRITGALALTAAFAGCLGEEDGKGGVPGVVGCPDDLAFFQNNVYEPLLEKKCFVCHSETGMAGGSRLVLAPRGEPGALEKNLEVARALAVDQKGGLSALLSRPSGQHPNGHPGGTIFEPGTPEYATLSLFVTRTTRGEGCAAPSAACTTVQPGPRVLRRLTRSEYDATIRDLVGIPSEWGASFVPDIVIGGFDNNEDALRVSPLFADQVRRAAEEIATLALTNPSSVLPCDPVADGPEACAETFIETFGKRAFRRPLGADDTTRYLALYQTIATKEGFSEGIEAVIAAMLQSPHFLYRTELGDASLAAEDGRVRLTPHEIATELSYMLWGTMPDAELFAAADANTLATPEQIEAQAKRLLQDPRSDEILERFAVAWLELDRIEAAPKDAATYPQWNAELRASMIEETRLFVRHVIRNGEGTIAELLDAPYTFTSPKLAAYYGLPAPADAQDENDFGLVDLAGSGRAGILTHGSVLATHGKPAGSSPVHRGKLVRERLLCQPLPPPPPGVVAEPPPIDPTKSTRERYAAHTTVPLCKSCHDLVDPIGFAFEHFDGIGRYRADEGGLPIDASGEILSAPSTTGTFEGAPALASVLAGSADVQGCYARSWLRYAYGQLDEGRLACLSSQVADDFQNGNLRVLDLLVALTRTSHFTERVADPPEPGVDPGAGAGGAGGDPTGSGGAGAGGGDPGPTLPYAVATTVDSDWGGGYQLTVQVTNIGKEPLTWSIPMNVDGTIANIWNASYTVTDGTTHFVGAEHNAVLAPGQATSFGFVANR
;
A
#
# COMPACT_ATOMS: atom_id res chain seq x y z
N MET A 1 -15.50 7.65 -58.54
CA MET A 1 -15.85 8.90 -59.26
C MET A 1 -16.74 9.75 -58.35
N LYS A 2 -16.38 11.03 -58.16
CA LYS A 2 -17.13 12.13 -57.49
C LYS A 2 -18.45 12.47 -58.24
N PRO A 3 -19.40 13.33 -57.76
CA PRO A 3 -19.26 14.53 -56.86
C PRO A 3 -20.34 14.66 -55.73
N GLN A 4 -20.11 15.36 -54.58
CA GLN A 4 -20.27 16.82 -54.26
C GLN A 4 -21.65 17.43 -54.64
N SER A 5 -22.40 18.27 -53.90
CA SER A 5 -22.21 19.12 -52.70
C SER A 5 -23.52 19.86 -52.27
N LYS A 6 -23.66 20.17 -50.96
CA LYS A 6 -24.22 21.36 -50.24
C LYS A 6 -25.51 22.12 -50.70
N ASN A 7 -26.40 22.39 -49.71
CA ASN A 7 -27.11 23.68 -49.43
C ASN A 7 -27.79 23.58 -48.03
N VAL A 8 -27.37 24.31 -46.98
CA VAL A 8 -27.80 25.65 -46.50
C VAL A 8 -29.27 25.76 -46.02
N GLY A 9 -29.48 26.15 -44.75
CA GLY A 9 -30.61 27.06 -44.40
C GLY A 9 -31.47 26.73 -43.17
N ALA A 10 -31.23 27.46 -42.08
CA ALA A 10 -31.86 27.48 -40.76
C ALA A 10 -33.39 27.77 -40.64
N MET A 11 -33.93 27.33 -39.49
CA MET A 11 -34.91 27.97 -38.58
C MET A 11 -36.28 28.47 -39.10
N ALA A 12 -37.38 27.92 -38.54
CA ALA A 12 -38.20 28.55 -37.49
C ALA A 12 -39.57 27.86 -37.27
N MET A 13 -40.09 28.01 -36.05
CA MET A 13 -41.45 27.74 -35.53
C MET A 13 -41.79 26.33 -35.02
N LEU A 14 -41.88 26.21 -33.68
CA LEU A 14 -43.10 25.76 -33.00
C LEU A 14 -43.10 26.18 -31.52
N ARG A 15 -43.89 27.23 -31.22
CA ARG A 15 -44.34 27.66 -29.89
C ARG A 15 -45.85 27.88 -29.97
N LYS A 16 -46.61 27.23 -29.08
CA LYS A 16 -47.88 27.66 -28.42
C LYS A 16 -48.88 26.50 -28.32
N VAL A 17 -49.04 25.94 -27.12
CA VAL A 17 -50.26 25.89 -26.27
C VAL A 17 -49.70 25.44 -24.91
N PHE A 18 -49.62 26.26 -23.87
CA PHE A 18 -50.70 26.44 -22.90
C PHE A 18 -50.48 27.76 -22.12
N ARG A 19 -51.57 28.52 -21.97
CA ARG A 19 -51.72 29.68 -21.09
C ARG A 19 -53.06 29.51 -20.37
N SER A 20 -53.05 29.54 -19.05
CA SER A 20 -54.10 30.10 -18.18
C SER A 20 -53.56 30.07 -16.74
N ASN A 21 -52.98 31.17 -16.23
CA ASN A 21 -53.64 32.19 -15.38
C ASN A 21 -54.03 31.61 -14.00
N SER A 22 -53.64 32.14 -12.83
CA SER A 22 -53.43 33.56 -12.49
C SER A 22 -52.81 33.73 -11.07
N LEU A 23 -52.21 34.92 -10.87
CA LEU A 23 -51.96 35.67 -9.61
C LEU A 23 -50.83 35.18 -8.68
N ARG A 24 -49.91 36.01 -8.15
CA ARG A 24 -49.52 37.43 -8.35
C ARG A 24 -48.28 37.67 -7.46
N ILE A 25 -47.26 38.33 -8.02
CA ILE A 25 -46.49 39.47 -7.43
C ILE A 25 -45.63 39.13 -6.19
N THR A 26 -44.30 39.30 -6.17
CA THR A 26 -43.53 40.53 -6.43
C THR A 26 -42.06 40.12 -6.70
N GLY A 27 -41.46 40.47 -7.85
CA GLY A 27 -40.44 41.54 -7.95
C GLY A 27 -39.02 40.97 -7.83
N ALA A 28 -38.31 40.51 -8.86
CA ALA A 28 -38.00 41.04 -10.19
C ALA A 28 -36.97 42.19 -10.21
N LEU A 29 -36.00 42.03 -11.13
CA LEU A 29 -34.97 42.95 -11.62
C LEU A 29 -33.65 43.03 -10.81
N ALA A 30 -32.47 42.98 -11.43
CA ALA A 30 -32.12 42.83 -12.84
C ALA A 30 -30.61 42.57 -12.98
N LEU A 31 -30.29 41.75 -13.98
CA LEU A 31 -29.20 41.83 -14.94
C LEU A 31 -27.82 42.34 -14.47
N THR A 32 -26.88 41.40 -14.47
CA THR A 32 -25.71 41.37 -15.38
C THR A 32 -25.22 42.71 -15.95
N ALA A 33 -24.08 43.14 -15.43
CA ALA A 33 -22.92 43.73 -16.13
C ALA A 33 -21.90 44.02 -15.02
N ALA A 34 -20.59 43.84 -15.11
CA ALA A 34 -19.67 43.33 -16.10
C ALA A 34 -18.37 43.05 -15.32
N PHE A 35 -17.52 42.17 -15.84
CA PHE A 35 -16.12 42.11 -15.43
C PHE A 35 -15.45 43.49 -15.64
N ALA A 36 -14.87 44.06 -14.58
CA ALA A 36 -13.63 44.86 -14.56
C ALA A 36 -13.60 45.76 -13.31
N GLY A 37 -12.47 45.76 -12.58
CA GLY A 37 -12.17 46.86 -11.66
C GLY A 37 -11.48 46.46 -10.36
N CYS A 38 -10.22 46.10 -10.48
CA CYS A 38 -9.14 46.33 -9.51
C CYS A 38 -9.38 47.40 -8.42
N LEU A 39 -8.97 47.05 -7.19
CA LEU A 39 -8.43 47.89 -6.10
C LEU A 39 -9.40 48.68 -5.20
N GLY A 40 -9.29 48.47 -3.87
CA GLY A 40 -9.45 49.52 -2.86
C GLY A 40 -10.40 49.26 -1.67
N GLU A 41 -9.78 48.93 -0.51
CA GLU A 41 -10.05 49.36 0.89
C GLU A 41 -11.42 49.22 1.61
N GLU A 42 -11.32 48.54 2.76
CA GLU A 42 -11.91 48.71 4.11
C GLU A 42 -13.25 49.47 4.31
N ASP A 43 -14.25 48.82 4.91
CA ASP A 43 -14.64 49.01 6.32
C ASP A 43 -15.98 48.33 6.72
N GLY A 44 -15.97 47.63 7.86
CA GLY A 44 -16.94 47.86 8.94
C GLY A 44 -18.37 47.27 8.89
N LYS A 45 -18.51 46.06 9.44
CA LYS A 45 -19.59 45.55 10.35
C LYS A 45 -20.96 45.13 9.78
N GLY A 46 -21.29 43.85 10.06
CA GLY A 46 -22.67 43.41 10.34
C GLY A 46 -23.16 42.19 9.54
N GLY A 47 -22.48 41.04 9.64
CA GLY A 47 -22.91 39.78 9.01
C GLY A 47 -23.42 38.75 10.03
N VAL A 48 -24.65 38.26 9.80
CA VAL A 48 -25.23 37.04 10.38
C VAL A 48 -24.24 35.86 10.22
N PRO A 49 -24.08 34.93 11.18
CA PRO A 49 -23.16 33.81 11.02
C PRO A 49 -23.70 32.85 9.95
N GLY A 50 -23.24 33.04 8.71
CA GLY A 50 -23.38 32.10 7.63
C GLY A 50 -22.38 30.95 7.80
N VAL A 51 -22.82 29.75 7.47
CA VAL A 51 -21.94 28.61 7.17
C VAL A 51 -21.15 28.98 5.90
N VAL A 52 -19.87 29.36 6.04
CA VAL A 52 -18.99 29.78 4.94
C VAL A 52 -17.56 29.26 5.17
N GLY A 53 -17.05 28.50 4.19
CA GLY A 53 -15.62 28.25 3.94
C GLY A 53 -14.91 27.29 4.90
N CYS A 54 -14.22 26.27 4.39
CA CYS A 54 -13.25 25.55 5.22
C CYS A 54 -11.98 26.42 5.35
N PRO A 55 -11.64 26.90 6.55
CA PRO A 55 -10.58 27.88 6.74
C PRO A 55 -9.17 27.33 6.40
N ASP A 56 -8.22 28.24 6.11
CA ASP A 56 -6.78 27.93 6.05
C ASP A 56 -6.30 27.31 7.37
N ASP A 57 -5.12 26.69 7.41
CA ASP A 57 -4.68 25.96 8.60
C ASP A 57 -4.67 26.79 9.89
N LEU A 58 -4.37 28.09 9.77
CA LEU A 58 -4.32 29.01 10.89
C LEU A 58 -5.73 29.37 11.37
N ALA A 59 -6.65 29.64 10.46
CA ALA A 59 -8.05 29.91 10.77
C ALA A 59 -8.82 28.64 11.18
N PHE A 60 -8.45 27.46 10.68
CA PHE A 60 -8.97 26.17 11.14
C PHE A 60 -8.52 25.92 12.57
N PHE A 61 -7.22 26.08 12.81
CA PHE A 61 -6.66 25.99 14.14
C PHE A 61 -7.33 27.00 15.06
N GLN A 62 -7.47 28.27 14.68
CA GLN A 62 -8.12 29.29 15.49
C GLN A 62 -9.56 28.92 15.86
N ASN A 63 -10.39 28.66 14.84
CA ASN A 63 -11.85 28.55 15.00
C ASN A 63 -12.30 27.20 15.56
N ASN A 64 -11.49 26.14 15.41
CA ASN A 64 -11.89 24.78 15.78
C ASN A 64 -11.04 24.24 16.93
N VAL A 65 -9.74 24.58 17.01
CA VAL A 65 -8.81 23.95 17.95
C VAL A 65 -8.38 24.91 19.07
N TYR A 66 -7.96 26.12 18.75
CA TYR A 66 -7.39 27.05 19.71
C TYR A 66 -8.49 27.71 20.56
N GLU A 67 -9.39 28.51 19.97
CA GLU A 67 -10.40 29.23 20.75
C GLU A 67 -11.43 28.31 21.45
N PRO A 68 -11.91 27.21 20.83
CA PRO A 68 -12.89 26.34 21.48
C PRO A 68 -12.27 25.41 22.52
N LEU A 69 -11.00 25.03 22.37
CA LEU A 69 -10.39 23.95 23.14
C LEU A 69 -9.10 24.36 23.85
N LEU A 70 -8.01 24.68 23.14
CA LEU A 70 -6.72 24.92 23.78
C LEU A 70 -6.71 26.16 24.68
N GLU A 71 -7.33 27.26 24.24
CA GLU A 71 -7.46 28.51 25.00
C GLU A 71 -8.29 28.29 26.27
N LYS A 72 -9.39 27.55 26.17
CA LYS A 72 -10.34 27.39 27.28
C LYS A 72 -9.94 26.31 28.29
N LYS A 73 -9.34 25.21 27.82
CA LYS A 73 -9.09 24.02 28.64
C LYS A 73 -7.61 23.74 28.93
N CYS A 74 -6.69 24.24 28.10
CA CYS A 74 -5.26 23.92 28.24
C CYS A 74 -4.43 25.13 28.70
N PHE A 75 -4.76 26.34 28.23
CA PHE A 75 -3.95 27.54 28.41
C PHE A 75 -3.61 27.89 29.87
N VAL A 76 -4.56 27.71 30.80
CA VAL A 76 -4.34 28.03 32.22
C VAL A 76 -3.16 27.24 32.81
N CYS A 77 -2.96 25.99 32.37
CA CYS A 77 -1.85 25.17 32.82
C CYS A 77 -0.64 25.27 31.88
N HIS A 78 -0.88 25.39 30.58
CA HIS A 78 0.13 25.37 29.53
C HIS A 78 0.51 26.78 29.06
N SER A 79 0.71 27.72 29.97
CA SER A 79 1.30 29.04 29.68
C SER A 79 2.68 29.14 30.32
N GLU A 80 3.51 30.13 29.95
CA GLU A 80 4.85 30.31 30.51
C GLU A 80 4.87 30.38 32.05
N THR A 81 3.80 30.89 32.65
CA THR A 81 3.63 31.01 34.10
C THR A 81 2.70 29.95 34.70
N GLY A 82 2.15 29.06 33.87
CA GLY A 82 1.25 27.99 34.28
C GLY A 82 1.99 26.79 34.88
N MET A 83 1.26 25.94 35.59
CA MET A 83 1.83 24.75 36.26
C MET A 83 2.51 23.76 35.31
N ALA A 84 2.20 23.81 34.02
CA ALA A 84 2.83 23.01 32.95
C ALA A 84 3.69 23.87 32.01
N GLY A 85 4.17 25.04 32.46
CA GLY A 85 5.01 25.96 31.68
C GLY A 85 6.39 25.41 31.29
N GLY A 86 6.83 24.30 31.89
CA GLY A 86 8.02 23.54 31.48
C GLY A 86 7.74 22.36 30.55
N SER A 87 6.50 22.19 30.09
CA SER A 87 6.13 21.10 29.17
C SER A 87 6.42 21.45 27.72
N ARG A 88 6.28 20.48 26.80
CA ARG A 88 6.40 20.72 25.35
C ARG A 88 5.23 21.51 24.77
N LEU A 89 4.11 21.63 25.47
CA LEU A 89 2.96 22.45 25.08
C LEU A 89 3.00 23.73 25.92
N VAL A 90 3.52 24.83 25.36
CA VAL A 90 3.49 26.15 25.98
C VAL A 90 2.82 27.13 25.02
N LEU A 91 1.67 27.64 25.43
CA LEU A 91 0.79 28.50 24.66
C LEU A 91 1.01 29.97 25.02
N ALA A 92 1.18 30.82 24.01
CA ALA A 92 1.21 32.27 24.13
C ALA A 92 -0.21 32.84 24.31
N PRO A 93 -0.39 33.90 25.14
CA PRO A 93 -1.67 34.55 25.34
C PRO A 93 -2.17 35.23 24.05
N ARG A 94 -3.47 35.18 23.81
CA ARG A 94 -4.14 35.74 22.62
C ARG A 94 -3.79 37.21 22.32
N GLY A 95 -3.41 38.00 23.33
CA GLY A 95 -3.02 39.41 23.18
C GLY A 95 -1.56 39.66 22.79
N GLU A 96 -0.72 38.62 22.73
CA GLU A 96 0.68 38.73 22.30
C GLU A 96 0.77 38.70 20.76
N PRO A 97 1.57 39.60 20.13
CA PRO A 97 1.76 39.58 18.67
C PRO A 97 2.31 38.22 18.19
N GLY A 98 1.63 37.60 17.22
CA GLY A 98 2.01 36.29 16.66
C GLY A 98 1.70 35.07 17.54
N ALA A 99 0.89 35.25 18.60
CA ALA A 99 0.56 34.17 19.52
C ALA A 99 -0.13 32.98 18.84
N LEU A 100 -1.02 33.23 17.88
CA LEU A 100 -1.80 32.17 17.23
C LEU A 100 -0.92 31.26 16.37
N GLU A 101 0.02 31.84 15.62
CA GLU A 101 0.98 31.14 14.77
C GLU A 101 1.97 30.32 15.62
N LYS A 102 2.49 30.92 16.69
CA LYS A 102 3.35 30.23 17.67
C LYS A 102 2.62 29.05 18.32
N ASN A 103 1.35 29.23 18.67
CA ASN A 103 0.52 28.17 19.26
C ASN A 103 0.22 27.05 18.26
N LEU A 104 0.01 27.40 16.98
CA LEU A 104 -0.18 26.44 15.90
C LEU A 104 1.07 25.55 15.73
N GLU A 105 2.26 26.15 15.71
CA GLU A 105 3.52 25.43 15.56
C GLU A 105 3.76 24.43 16.69
N VAL A 106 3.55 24.87 17.94
CA VAL A 106 3.68 24.01 19.13
C VAL A 106 2.66 22.87 19.11
N ALA A 107 1.41 23.15 18.74
CA ALA A 107 0.39 22.13 18.61
C ALA A 107 0.75 21.11 17.51
N ARG A 108 1.26 21.56 16.36
CA ARG A 108 1.69 20.67 15.27
C ARG A 108 2.83 19.75 15.67
N ALA A 109 3.83 20.28 16.37
CA ALA A 109 4.96 19.49 16.87
C ALA A 109 4.51 18.34 17.79
N LEU A 110 3.43 18.54 18.55
CA LEU A 110 2.83 17.51 19.40
C LEU A 110 1.81 16.62 18.67
N ALA A 111 1.22 17.13 17.58
CA ALA A 111 0.37 16.35 16.71
C ALA A 111 1.15 15.20 16.04
N VAL A 112 2.39 15.48 15.61
CA VAL A 112 3.27 14.49 14.96
C VAL A 112 4.05 13.59 15.94
N ASP A 113 4.16 13.97 17.21
CA ASP A 113 4.79 13.18 18.26
C ASP A 113 3.87 12.01 18.68
N GLN A 114 4.08 10.82 18.14
CA GLN A 114 3.21 9.65 18.39
C GLN A 114 3.82 8.68 19.42
N LYS A 115 3.01 8.23 20.38
CA LYS A 115 3.33 7.14 21.30
C LYS A 115 2.22 6.10 21.28
N GLY A 116 2.53 4.86 20.91
CA GLY A 116 1.53 3.80 20.76
C GLY A 116 0.54 4.04 19.61
N GLY A 117 0.98 4.72 18.54
CA GLY A 117 0.15 5.01 17.36
C GLY A 117 -0.85 6.16 17.51
N LEU A 118 -0.90 6.81 18.68
CA LEU A 118 -1.72 7.99 18.94
C LEU A 118 -0.84 9.21 19.22
N SER A 119 -1.20 10.35 18.64
CA SER A 119 -0.53 11.64 18.86
C SER A 119 -0.50 12.02 20.35
N ALA A 120 0.61 12.61 20.82
CA ALA A 120 0.74 13.13 22.18
C ALA A 120 -0.25 14.28 22.45
N LEU A 121 -0.57 15.08 21.43
CA LEU A 121 -1.58 16.13 21.50
C LEU A 121 -2.99 15.54 21.72
N LEU A 122 -3.26 14.34 21.20
CA LEU A 122 -4.56 13.68 21.34
C LEU A 122 -4.63 12.76 22.56
N SER A 123 -3.63 11.92 22.76
CA SER A 123 -3.61 10.83 23.75
C SER A 123 -3.52 11.33 25.19
N ARG A 124 -2.73 12.37 25.47
CA ARG A 124 -2.54 12.86 26.83
C ARG A 124 -3.82 13.47 27.41
N PRO A 125 -4.37 14.56 26.83
CA PRO A 125 -5.56 15.19 27.39
C PRO A 125 -6.80 14.29 27.33
N SER A 126 -6.79 13.23 26.51
CA SER A 126 -7.86 12.23 26.45
C SER A 126 -7.77 11.09 27.46
N GLY A 127 -6.70 11.05 28.26
CA GLY A 127 -6.45 9.96 29.19
C GLY A 127 -6.05 8.64 28.52
N GLN A 128 -5.83 8.64 27.21
CA GLN A 128 -5.37 7.47 26.44
C GLN A 128 -3.86 7.30 26.43
N HIS A 129 -3.10 8.32 26.85
CA HIS A 129 -1.66 8.22 26.99
C HIS A 129 -1.31 7.38 28.23
N PRO A 130 -0.34 6.45 28.17
CA PRO A 130 -0.02 5.54 29.28
C PRO A 130 0.33 6.26 30.59
N ASN A 131 0.97 7.43 30.48
CA ASN A 131 1.33 8.27 31.64
C ASN A 131 0.26 9.31 32.00
N GLY A 132 -0.91 9.22 31.37
CA GLY A 132 -2.00 10.18 31.47
C GLY A 132 -1.59 11.62 31.15
N HIS A 133 -2.46 12.53 31.55
CA HIS A 133 -2.16 13.95 31.65
C HIS A 133 -2.15 14.32 33.14
N PRO A 134 -1.11 15.01 33.65
CA PRO A 134 -1.00 15.32 35.09
C PRO A 134 -2.20 16.09 35.67
N GLY A 135 -2.90 16.87 34.84
CA GLY A 135 -4.15 17.54 35.20
C GLY A 135 -5.40 16.66 35.14
N GLY A 136 -5.25 15.35 34.98
CA GLY A 136 -6.33 14.41 34.70
C GLY A 136 -6.82 14.46 33.25
N THR A 137 -7.83 13.65 32.93
CA THR A 137 -8.49 13.65 31.62
C THR A 137 -9.24 14.96 31.43
N ILE A 138 -8.88 15.70 30.38
CA ILE A 138 -9.43 17.02 30.07
C ILE A 138 -10.68 16.92 29.20
N PHE A 139 -10.74 15.91 28.33
CA PHE A 139 -11.90 15.55 27.50
C PHE A 139 -11.81 14.06 27.14
N GLU A 140 -12.92 13.37 26.94
CA GLU A 140 -12.89 11.92 26.71
C GLU A 140 -12.91 11.56 25.20
N PRO A 141 -12.41 10.38 24.81
CA PRO A 141 -12.59 9.86 23.45
C PRO A 141 -14.06 9.82 23.04
N GLY A 142 -14.37 10.25 21.82
CA GLY A 142 -15.75 10.34 21.32
C GLY A 142 -16.49 11.65 21.65
N THR A 143 -15.87 12.57 22.40
CA THR A 143 -16.40 13.93 22.58
C THR A 143 -16.14 14.81 21.35
N PRO A 144 -16.93 15.88 21.12
CA PRO A 144 -16.67 16.85 20.06
C PRO A 144 -15.25 17.42 20.10
N GLU A 145 -14.70 17.65 21.29
CA GLU A 145 -13.34 18.12 21.51
C GLU A 145 -12.29 17.10 21.05
N TYR A 146 -12.49 15.81 21.32
CA TYR A 146 -11.62 14.75 20.84
C TYR A 146 -11.67 14.61 19.32
N ALA A 147 -12.88 14.64 18.73
CA ALA A 147 -13.06 14.57 17.28
C ALA A 147 -12.37 15.75 16.57
N THR A 148 -12.49 16.96 17.13
CA THR A 148 -11.88 18.17 16.57
C THR A 148 -10.36 18.14 16.64
N LEU A 149 -9.79 17.69 17.77
CA LEU A 149 -8.35 17.58 17.92
C LEU A 149 -7.77 16.41 17.11
N SER A 150 -8.51 15.30 16.97
CA SER A 150 -8.15 14.17 16.11
C SER A 150 -8.14 14.57 14.63
N LEU A 151 -9.10 15.39 14.20
CA LEU A 151 -9.13 15.96 12.85
C LEU A 151 -7.92 16.89 12.62
N PHE A 152 -7.56 17.73 13.60
CA PHE A 152 -6.35 18.56 13.51
C PHE A 152 -5.06 17.74 13.48
N VAL A 153 -4.96 16.68 14.29
CA VAL A 153 -3.82 15.76 14.29
C VAL A 153 -3.68 15.09 12.93
N THR A 154 -4.78 14.56 12.39
CA THR A 154 -4.80 13.90 11.07
C THR A 154 -4.41 14.87 9.96
N ARG A 155 -4.97 16.10 9.98
CA ARG A 155 -4.62 17.18 9.06
C ARG A 155 -3.14 17.54 9.12
N THR A 156 -2.53 17.50 10.31
CA THR A 156 -1.12 17.81 10.52
C THR A 156 -0.19 16.66 10.12
N THR A 157 -0.55 15.41 10.45
CA THR A 157 0.32 14.24 10.21
C THR A 157 0.22 13.70 8.79
N ARG A 158 -0.93 13.87 8.12
CA ARG A 158 -1.17 13.37 6.76
C ARG A 158 -1.15 14.46 5.68
N GLY A 159 -1.06 15.73 6.06
CA GLY A 159 -1.19 16.85 5.12
C GLY A 159 -2.60 17.03 4.53
N GLU A 160 -3.59 16.31 5.06
CA GLU A 160 -4.98 16.35 4.63
C GLU A 160 -5.70 17.55 5.24
N GLY A 161 -5.43 18.74 4.71
CA GLY A 161 -6.30 19.89 4.90
C GLY A 161 -7.57 19.76 4.05
N CYS A 162 -8.64 20.48 4.43
CA CYS A 162 -9.68 20.82 3.47
C CYS A 162 -9.02 21.50 2.27
N ALA A 163 -9.25 20.98 1.08
CA ALA A 163 -8.89 21.67 -0.14
C ALA A 163 -9.66 23.01 -0.26
N ALA A 164 -9.09 24.09 0.27
CA ALA A 164 -8.77 25.19 -0.62
C ALA A 164 -7.51 24.73 -1.36
N PRO A 165 -7.39 24.99 -2.67
CA PRO A 165 -6.32 24.42 -3.49
C PRO A 165 -5.03 24.61 -2.72
N SER A 166 -4.22 23.56 -2.62
CA SER A 166 -2.80 23.73 -2.33
C SER A 166 -2.38 25.03 -3.01
N ALA A 167 -1.54 25.87 -2.39
CA ALA A 167 -0.61 26.61 -3.24
C ALA A 167 -0.12 25.55 -4.23
N ALA A 168 -0.52 25.68 -5.52
CA ALA A 168 -0.73 24.54 -6.41
C ALA A 168 0.39 23.52 -6.21
N CYS A 169 0.14 22.22 -6.22
CA CYS A 169 1.23 21.26 -6.34
C CYS A 169 2.10 21.72 -7.52
N THR A 170 3.17 22.46 -7.21
CA THR A 170 3.81 23.38 -8.16
C THR A 170 5.05 22.70 -8.69
N THR A 171 5.57 21.74 -7.92
CA THR A 171 6.71 20.91 -8.27
C THR A 171 6.46 19.47 -7.85
N VAL A 172 6.20 18.61 -8.83
CA VAL A 172 6.18 17.15 -8.65
C VAL A 172 7.61 16.65 -8.54
N GLN A 173 7.94 16.00 -7.43
CA GLN A 173 9.27 15.44 -7.19
C GLN A 173 9.27 13.92 -7.37
N PRO A 174 10.32 13.36 -7.99
CA PRO A 174 10.48 11.91 -8.02
C PRO A 174 10.78 11.32 -6.64
N GLY A 175 10.66 9.99 -6.53
CA GLY A 175 10.94 9.26 -5.29
C GLY A 175 12.44 9.09 -5.02
N PRO A 176 12.83 8.58 -3.84
CA PRO A 176 14.22 8.23 -3.55
C PRO A 176 14.70 7.06 -4.43
N ARG A 177 16.02 6.91 -4.58
CA ARG A 177 16.62 5.74 -5.22
C ARG A 177 16.26 4.48 -4.43
N VAL A 178 15.87 3.40 -5.11
CA VAL A 178 15.43 2.17 -4.43
C VAL A 178 15.93 0.91 -5.14
N LEU A 179 15.94 -0.18 -4.39
CA LEU A 179 16.09 -1.54 -4.89
C LEU A 179 14.77 -2.26 -4.66
N ARG A 180 14.05 -2.61 -5.72
CA ARG A 180 12.78 -3.33 -5.61
C ARG A 180 12.99 -4.83 -5.76
N ARG A 181 12.77 -5.60 -4.69
CA ARG A 181 12.83 -7.06 -4.78
C ARG A 181 11.70 -7.56 -5.68
N LEU A 182 11.97 -8.57 -6.50
CA LEU A 182 10.92 -9.28 -7.22
C LEU A 182 9.93 -9.90 -6.24
N THR A 183 8.64 -9.68 -6.47
CA THR A 183 7.59 -10.47 -5.82
C THR A 183 7.70 -11.94 -6.22
N ARG A 184 7.02 -12.84 -5.49
CA ARG A 184 6.93 -14.26 -5.85
C ARG A 184 6.41 -14.46 -7.27
N SER A 185 5.38 -13.71 -7.65
CA SER A 185 4.77 -13.81 -8.98
C SER A 185 5.70 -13.27 -10.09
N GLU A 186 6.42 -12.19 -9.81
CA GLU A 186 7.43 -11.64 -10.72
C GLU A 186 8.65 -12.56 -10.87
N TYR A 187 9.07 -13.23 -9.79
CA TYR A 187 10.10 -14.27 -9.84
C TYR A 187 9.67 -15.39 -10.78
N ASP A 188 8.46 -15.94 -10.59
CA ASP A 188 7.96 -17.04 -11.41
C ASP A 188 7.83 -16.66 -12.89
N ALA A 189 7.26 -15.48 -13.16
CA ALA A 189 7.12 -14.97 -14.53
C ALA A 189 8.50 -14.74 -15.19
N THR A 190 9.47 -14.22 -14.44
CA THR A 190 10.83 -13.99 -14.94
C THR A 190 11.57 -15.29 -15.22
N ILE A 191 11.45 -16.31 -14.35
CA ILE A 191 12.03 -17.64 -14.59
C ILE A 191 11.44 -18.25 -15.86
N ARG A 192 10.12 -18.22 -16.01
CA ARG A 192 9.44 -18.72 -17.21
C ARG A 192 9.98 -18.09 -18.49
N ASP A 193 10.13 -16.76 -18.51
CA ASP A 193 10.62 -16.07 -19.69
C ASP A 193 12.13 -16.28 -19.90
N LEU A 194 12.91 -16.39 -18.81
CA LEU A 194 14.37 -16.52 -18.85
C LEU A 194 14.83 -17.90 -19.34
N VAL A 195 14.25 -18.99 -18.80
CA VAL A 195 14.67 -20.38 -19.08
C VAL A 195 13.65 -21.20 -19.87
N GLY A 196 12.42 -20.69 -20.09
CA GLY A 196 11.39 -21.36 -20.89
C GLY A 196 10.64 -22.49 -20.16
N ILE A 197 10.63 -22.49 -18.83
CA ILE A 197 10.01 -23.53 -18.00
C ILE A 197 8.85 -22.93 -17.19
N PRO A 198 7.67 -23.57 -17.12
CA PRO A 198 6.61 -23.14 -16.19
C PRO A 198 7.12 -23.07 -14.75
N SER A 199 6.76 -22.01 -14.02
CA SER A 199 7.34 -21.70 -12.72
C SER A 199 6.26 -21.53 -11.66
N GLU A 200 6.41 -22.24 -10.54
CA GLU A 200 5.58 -22.09 -9.33
C GLU A 200 6.42 -22.04 -8.05
N TRP A 201 7.74 -21.85 -8.16
CA TRP A 201 8.66 -21.81 -7.01
C TRP A 201 8.34 -20.67 -6.06
N GLY A 202 7.78 -19.55 -6.56
CA GLY A 202 7.34 -18.43 -5.73
C GLY A 202 6.37 -18.85 -4.61
N ALA A 203 5.53 -19.87 -4.84
CA ALA A 203 4.62 -20.39 -3.81
C ALA A 203 5.35 -21.02 -2.61
N SER A 204 6.59 -21.49 -2.80
CA SER A 204 7.42 -22.10 -1.75
C SER A 204 8.15 -21.10 -0.85
N PHE A 205 8.20 -19.82 -1.25
CA PHE A 205 8.94 -18.78 -0.54
C PHE A 205 8.19 -18.34 0.73
N VAL A 206 8.71 -17.38 1.50
CA VAL A 206 7.91 -16.67 2.52
C VAL A 206 6.94 -15.68 1.86
N PRO A 207 5.72 -15.46 2.39
CA PRO A 207 4.75 -14.53 1.80
C PRO A 207 5.30 -13.11 1.68
N ASP A 208 5.04 -12.50 0.54
CA ASP A 208 5.32 -11.08 0.33
C ASP A 208 4.43 -10.25 1.28
N ILE A 209 5.02 -9.19 1.85
CA ILE A 209 4.31 -8.34 2.82
C ILE A 209 3.37 -7.41 2.07
N VAL A 210 2.08 -7.45 2.43
CA VAL A 210 1.05 -6.59 1.83
C VAL A 210 0.98 -5.26 2.55
N ILE A 211 1.29 -4.17 1.84
CA ILE A 211 1.17 -2.78 2.32
C ILE A 211 0.23 -2.04 1.39
N GLY A 212 -0.72 -1.28 1.94
CA GLY A 212 -1.69 -0.54 1.12
C GLY A 212 -2.54 -1.43 0.21
N GLY A 213 -2.62 -2.74 0.45
CA GLY A 213 -3.33 -3.73 -0.38
C GLY A 213 -2.51 -4.40 -1.46
N PHE A 214 -1.24 -4.03 -1.64
CA PHE A 214 -0.37 -4.59 -2.67
C PHE A 214 0.85 -5.27 -2.04
N ASP A 215 1.31 -6.33 -2.68
CA ASP A 215 2.39 -7.21 -2.22
C ASP A 215 3.77 -6.83 -2.80
N ASN A 216 3.86 -5.70 -3.50
CA ASN A 216 5.06 -5.28 -4.23
C ASN A 216 5.76 -4.06 -3.61
N ASN A 217 5.54 -3.81 -2.31
CA ASN A 217 6.08 -2.64 -1.64
C ASN A 217 7.61 -2.72 -1.42
N GLU A 218 8.35 -1.74 -1.92
CA GLU A 218 9.81 -1.78 -1.92
C GLU A 218 10.43 -1.77 -0.51
N ASP A 219 9.80 -1.04 0.41
CA ASP A 219 10.31 -0.93 1.77
C ASP A 219 10.08 -2.19 2.60
N ALA A 220 8.99 -2.89 2.32
CA ALA A 220 8.61 -4.12 3.02
C ALA A 220 9.29 -5.38 2.45
N LEU A 221 9.57 -5.43 1.14
CA LEU A 221 10.15 -6.63 0.52
C LEU A 221 11.67 -6.72 0.70
N ARG A 222 12.09 -7.20 1.87
CA ARG A 222 13.51 -7.47 2.20
C ARG A 222 13.86 -8.96 2.04
N VAL A 223 15.13 -9.26 1.77
CA VAL A 223 15.66 -10.63 1.76
C VAL A 223 15.99 -11.05 3.19
N SER A 224 15.20 -11.98 3.75
CA SER A 224 15.50 -12.62 5.03
C SER A 224 16.41 -13.85 4.82
N PRO A 225 17.09 -14.36 5.87
CA PRO A 225 17.86 -15.60 5.76
C PRO A 225 17.05 -16.79 5.25
N LEU A 226 15.78 -16.91 5.67
CA LEU A 226 14.88 -17.95 5.18
C LEU A 226 14.56 -17.78 3.69
N PHE A 227 14.25 -16.56 3.25
CA PHE A 227 14.01 -16.29 1.84
C PHE A 227 15.26 -16.59 1.00
N ALA A 228 16.45 -16.23 1.48
CA ALA A 228 17.70 -16.53 0.79
C ALA A 228 17.95 -18.05 0.64
N ASP A 229 17.67 -18.86 1.67
CA ASP A 229 17.77 -20.33 1.57
C ASP A 229 16.76 -20.90 0.56
N GLN A 230 15.54 -20.38 0.55
CA GLN A 230 14.49 -20.81 -0.39
C GLN A 230 14.85 -20.47 -1.83
N VAL A 231 15.36 -19.26 -2.08
CA VAL A 231 15.85 -18.84 -3.40
C VAL A 231 17.03 -19.68 -3.84
N ARG A 232 17.97 -20.01 -2.95
CA ARG A 232 19.10 -20.89 -3.28
C ARG A 232 18.63 -22.26 -3.75
N ARG A 233 17.71 -22.90 -3.02
CA ARG A 233 17.14 -24.20 -3.42
C ARG A 233 16.42 -24.12 -4.76
N ALA A 234 15.58 -23.10 -4.95
CA ALA A 234 14.89 -22.90 -6.22
C ALA A 234 15.89 -22.68 -7.37
N ALA A 235 16.92 -21.86 -7.16
CA ALA A 235 17.95 -21.59 -8.16
C ALA A 235 18.73 -22.84 -8.57
N GLU A 236 19.08 -23.71 -7.61
CA GLU A 236 19.73 -25.01 -7.87
C GLU A 236 18.79 -25.91 -8.71
N GLU A 237 17.53 -26.06 -8.30
CA GLU A 237 16.53 -26.87 -9.03
C GLU A 237 16.26 -26.34 -10.46
N ILE A 238 16.09 -25.02 -10.60
CA ILE A 238 15.86 -24.36 -11.89
C ILE A 238 17.06 -24.56 -12.81
N ALA A 239 18.29 -24.44 -12.28
CA ALA A 239 19.50 -24.64 -13.06
C ALA A 239 19.60 -26.07 -13.61
N THR A 240 19.33 -27.07 -12.77
CA THR A 240 19.28 -28.48 -13.19
C THR A 240 18.22 -28.69 -14.29
N LEU A 241 17.02 -28.13 -14.10
CA LEU A 241 15.92 -28.29 -15.06
C LEU A 241 16.19 -27.57 -16.39
N ALA A 242 16.79 -26.38 -16.36
CA ALA A 242 17.13 -25.61 -17.56
C ALA A 242 18.04 -26.40 -18.52
N LEU A 243 18.92 -27.25 -17.98
CA LEU A 243 19.84 -28.08 -18.77
C LEU A 243 19.25 -29.41 -19.23
N THR A 244 17.99 -29.72 -18.89
CA THR A 244 17.28 -30.84 -19.53
C THR A 244 16.95 -30.56 -21.00
N ASN A 245 16.91 -29.28 -21.39
CA ASN A 245 16.83 -28.83 -22.77
C ASN A 245 17.87 -27.72 -23.04
N PRO A 246 19.17 -28.06 -23.19
CA PRO A 246 20.22 -27.05 -23.32
C PRO A 246 20.01 -26.08 -24.49
N SER A 247 19.33 -26.52 -25.55
CA SER A 247 19.03 -25.69 -26.72
C SER A 247 18.08 -24.52 -26.45
N SER A 248 17.33 -24.53 -25.34
CA SER A 248 16.47 -23.40 -24.96
C SER A 248 17.21 -22.31 -24.19
N VAL A 249 18.41 -22.58 -23.68
CA VAL A 249 19.17 -21.65 -22.84
C VAL A 249 20.55 -21.31 -23.40
N LEU A 250 21.21 -22.22 -24.12
CA LEU A 250 22.51 -22.00 -24.74
C LEU A 250 22.36 -21.33 -26.11
N PRO A 251 23.06 -20.21 -26.38
CA PRO A 251 23.03 -19.53 -27.68
C PRO A 251 23.98 -20.13 -28.72
N CYS A 252 24.73 -21.18 -28.38
CA CYS A 252 25.88 -21.71 -29.13
C CYS A 252 26.00 -23.23 -28.95
N ASP A 253 26.82 -23.87 -29.78
CA ASP A 253 27.17 -25.30 -29.67
C ASP A 253 28.57 -25.44 -29.05
N PRO A 254 28.70 -25.96 -27.81
CA PRO A 254 30.00 -26.06 -27.14
C PRO A 254 30.98 -27.01 -27.85
N VAL A 255 30.50 -27.93 -28.70
CA VAL A 255 31.36 -28.83 -29.49
C VAL A 255 31.90 -28.12 -30.72
N ALA A 256 31.07 -27.34 -31.40
CA ALA A 256 31.45 -26.64 -32.63
C ALA A 256 32.22 -25.33 -32.35
N ASP A 257 31.76 -24.55 -31.37
CA ASP A 257 32.28 -23.21 -31.06
C ASP A 257 33.39 -23.24 -30.00
N GLY A 258 33.53 -24.37 -29.29
CA GLY A 258 34.43 -24.56 -28.17
C GLY A 258 33.76 -24.20 -26.83
N PRO A 259 34.00 -25.00 -25.77
CA PRO A 259 33.26 -24.88 -24.51
C PRO A 259 33.48 -23.54 -23.81
N GLU A 260 34.71 -23.01 -23.84
CA GLU A 260 35.03 -21.73 -23.20
C GLU A 260 34.32 -20.54 -23.87
N ALA A 261 34.43 -20.44 -25.20
CA ALA A 261 33.81 -19.36 -25.97
C ALA A 261 32.27 -19.43 -25.91
N CYS A 262 31.71 -20.64 -25.89
CA CYS A 262 30.29 -20.82 -25.73
C CYS A 262 29.82 -20.43 -24.31
N ALA A 263 30.59 -20.76 -23.26
CA ALA A 263 30.28 -20.34 -21.90
C ALA A 263 30.33 -18.82 -21.73
N GLU A 264 31.33 -18.13 -22.31
CA GLU A 264 31.41 -16.67 -22.30
C GLU A 264 30.19 -16.04 -23.00
N THR A 265 29.85 -16.52 -24.21
CA THR A 265 28.65 -16.05 -24.95
C THR A 265 27.37 -16.30 -24.16
N PHE A 266 27.25 -17.47 -23.51
CA PHE A 266 26.13 -17.78 -22.64
C PHE A 266 26.04 -16.81 -21.45
N ILE A 267 27.14 -16.59 -20.73
CA ILE A 267 27.20 -15.69 -19.56
C ILE A 267 26.74 -14.29 -19.94
N GLU A 268 27.20 -13.76 -21.08
CA GLU A 268 26.81 -12.42 -21.53
C GLU A 268 25.33 -12.33 -21.91
N THR A 269 24.84 -13.30 -22.70
CA THR A 269 23.46 -13.27 -23.22
C THR A 269 22.43 -13.62 -22.15
N PHE A 270 22.68 -14.66 -21.35
CA PHE A 270 21.84 -15.06 -20.23
C PHE A 270 21.91 -14.02 -19.11
N GLY A 271 23.11 -13.58 -18.73
CA GLY A 271 23.30 -12.57 -17.70
C GLY A 271 22.62 -11.25 -18.03
N LYS A 272 22.66 -10.81 -19.30
CA LYS A 272 21.97 -9.58 -19.72
C LYS A 272 20.48 -9.64 -19.45
N ARG A 273 19.87 -10.80 -19.71
CA ARG A 273 18.45 -11.06 -19.49
C ARG A 273 18.13 -11.19 -18.00
N ALA A 274 18.94 -11.95 -17.26
CA ALA A 274 18.78 -12.19 -15.84
C ALA A 274 18.92 -10.91 -15.01
N PHE A 275 19.90 -10.05 -15.33
CA PHE A 275 20.15 -8.80 -14.61
C PHE A 275 19.50 -7.59 -15.27
N ARG A 276 18.86 -7.80 -16.43
CA ARG A 276 18.14 -6.79 -17.22
C ARG A 276 19.00 -5.60 -17.65
N ARG A 277 20.32 -5.79 -17.70
CA ARG A 277 21.32 -4.82 -18.17
C ARG A 277 22.52 -5.54 -18.77
N PRO A 278 23.31 -4.92 -19.64
CA PRO A 278 24.61 -5.46 -20.04
C PRO A 278 25.48 -5.76 -18.81
N LEU A 279 26.22 -6.86 -18.87
CA LEU A 279 27.18 -7.22 -17.83
C LEU A 279 28.37 -6.27 -17.86
N GLY A 280 28.86 -5.88 -16.69
CA GLY A 280 30.16 -5.21 -16.58
C GLY A 280 31.29 -6.20 -16.77
N ALA A 281 32.51 -5.71 -17.07
CA ALA A 281 33.68 -6.58 -17.22
C ALA A 281 33.95 -7.45 -15.97
N ASP A 282 33.72 -6.88 -14.78
CA ASP A 282 33.86 -7.61 -13.51
C ASP A 282 32.80 -8.69 -13.33
N ASP A 283 31.57 -8.46 -13.83
CA ASP A 283 30.51 -9.46 -13.83
C ASP A 283 30.92 -10.66 -14.70
N THR A 284 31.29 -10.40 -15.96
CA THR A 284 31.70 -11.45 -16.91
C THR A 284 32.88 -12.25 -16.37
N THR A 285 33.92 -11.56 -15.86
CA THR A 285 35.12 -12.21 -15.30
C THR A 285 34.76 -13.12 -14.13
N ARG A 286 33.90 -12.66 -13.22
CA ARG A 286 33.49 -13.43 -12.04
C ARG A 286 32.70 -14.68 -12.41
N TYR A 287 31.73 -14.59 -13.32
CA TYR A 287 30.93 -15.75 -13.72
C TYR A 287 31.71 -16.73 -14.61
N LEU A 288 32.63 -16.25 -15.44
CA LEU A 288 33.51 -17.11 -16.22
C LEU A 288 34.48 -17.88 -15.31
N ALA A 289 35.05 -17.24 -14.29
CA ALA A 289 35.90 -17.91 -13.31
C ALA A 289 35.14 -18.99 -12.51
N LEU A 290 33.86 -18.75 -12.17
CA LEU A 290 33.00 -19.77 -11.56
C LEU A 290 32.79 -20.96 -12.51
N TYR A 291 32.41 -20.69 -13.75
CA TYR A 291 32.26 -21.71 -14.79
C TYR A 291 33.53 -22.56 -14.91
N GLN A 292 34.70 -21.93 -15.10
CA GLN A 292 35.99 -22.63 -15.26
C GLN A 292 36.31 -23.54 -14.06
N THR A 293 36.02 -23.06 -12.85
CA THR A 293 36.28 -23.80 -11.60
C THR A 293 35.52 -25.12 -11.54
N ILE A 294 34.26 -25.10 -11.97
CA ILE A 294 33.38 -26.29 -11.96
C ILE A 294 33.60 -27.13 -13.21
N ALA A 295 33.69 -26.52 -14.39
CA ALA A 295 33.84 -27.21 -15.66
C ALA A 295 35.13 -28.02 -15.77
N THR A 296 36.21 -27.56 -15.13
CA THR A 296 37.48 -28.32 -15.06
C THR A 296 37.33 -29.65 -14.31
N LYS A 297 36.36 -29.75 -13.38
CA LYS A 297 36.15 -30.92 -12.53
C LYS A 297 35.01 -31.81 -13.00
N GLU A 298 33.91 -31.21 -13.42
CA GLU A 298 32.65 -31.92 -13.63
C GLU A 298 32.16 -31.88 -15.09
N GLY A 299 32.63 -30.92 -15.88
CA GLY A 299 32.29 -30.80 -17.29
C GLY A 299 31.54 -29.51 -17.63
N PHE A 300 31.34 -29.28 -18.93
CA PHE A 300 30.74 -28.05 -19.44
C PHE A 300 29.35 -27.79 -18.83
N SER A 301 28.48 -28.80 -18.83
CA SER A 301 27.09 -28.67 -18.37
C SER A 301 26.99 -28.25 -16.91
N GLU A 302 27.76 -28.89 -16.03
CA GLU A 302 27.82 -28.60 -14.60
C GLU A 302 28.40 -27.21 -14.34
N GLY A 303 29.33 -26.75 -15.18
CA GLY A 303 29.82 -25.37 -15.17
C GLY A 303 28.72 -24.35 -15.49
N ILE A 304 27.90 -24.62 -16.51
CA ILE A 304 26.76 -23.77 -16.89
C ILE A 304 25.67 -23.80 -15.80
N GLU A 305 25.39 -24.96 -15.22
CA GLU A 305 24.44 -25.14 -14.12
C GLU A 305 24.81 -24.25 -12.93
N ALA A 306 26.08 -24.30 -12.53
CA ALA A 306 26.61 -23.47 -11.44
C ALA A 306 26.47 -21.97 -11.74
N VAL A 307 26.69 -21.54 -12.99
CA VAL A 307 26.49 -20.15 -13.40
C VAL A 307 25.02 -19.74 -13.30
N ILE A 308 24.09 -20.56 -13.82
CA ILE A 308 22.65 -20.28 -13.73
C ILE A 308 22.24 -20.14 -12.26
N ALA A 309 22.57 -21.14 -11.43
CA ALA A 309 22.24 -21.12 -10.01
C ALA A 309 22.81 -19.89 -9.31
N ALA A 310 24.05 -19.50 -9.60
CA ALA A 310 24.68 -18.32 -9.02
C ALA A 310 24.07 -17.00 -9.50
N MET A 311 23.67 -16.88 -10.77
CA MET A 311 23.01 -15.69 -11.29
C MET A 311 21.61 -15.52 -10.68
N LEU A 312 20.83 -16.60 -10.54
CA LEU A 312 19.48 -16.55 -9.95
C LEU A 312 19.46 -16.23 -8.45
N GLN A 313 20.60 -16.37 -7.77
CA GLN A 313 20.79 -15.96 -6.37
C GLN A 313 21.36 -14.55 -6.22
N SER A 314 21.79 -13.93 -7.32
CA SER A 314 22.42 -12.62 -7.31
C SER A 314 21.44 -11.52 -6.91
N PRO A 315 21.85 -10.51 -6.11
CA PRO A 315 21.06 -9.31 -5.91
C PRO A 315 20.67 -8.63 -7.23
N HIS A 316 21.49 -8.72 -8.28
CA HIS A 316 21.14 -8.18 -9.61
C HIS A 316 19.99 -8.92 -10.30
N PHE A 317 19.73 -10.18 -9.92
CA PHE A 317 18.55 -10.91 -10.38
C PHE A 317 17.36 -10.69 -9.44
N LEU A 318 17.57 -10.73 -8.11
CA LEU A 318 16.48 -10.63 -7.14
C LEU A 318 15.90 -9.21 -7.00
N TYR A 319 16.67 -8.19 -7.38
CA TYR A 319 16.24 -6.80 -7.34
C TYR A 319 16.18 -6.18 -8.74
N ARG A 320 15.19 -5.31 -8.94
CA ARG A 320 15.18 -4.27 -9.97
C ARG A 320 15.80 -3.03 -9.36
N THR A 321 16.77 -2.45 -10.06
CA THR A 321 17.47 -1.26 -9.60
C THR A 321 16.77 -0.01 -10.11
N GLU A 322 16.58 0.96 -9.24
CA GLU A 322 16.18 2.33 -9.60
C GLU A 322 17.23 3.28 -9.03
N LEU A 323 18.47 3.02 -9.42
CA LEU A 323 19.64 3.73 -8.92
C LEU A 323 20.00 4.87 -9.86
N GLY A 324 19.73 4.72 -11.15
CA GLY A 324 20.10 5.71 -12.15
C GLY A 324 21.60 5.92 -12.26
N ASP A 325 21.98 6.79 -13.19
CA ASP A 325 23.38 7.14 -13.42
C ASP A 325 23.76 8.39 -12.63
N ALA A 326 24.41 8.20 -11.48
CA ALA A 326 24.86 9.30 -10.62
C ALA A 326 25.84 10.25 -11.33
N SER A 327 26.52 9.81 -12.39
CA SER A 327 27.38 10.69 -13.20
C SER A 327 26.58 11.70 -14.04
N LEU A 328 25.27 11.45 -14.20
CA LEU A 328 24.31 12.30 -14.90
C LEU A 328 23.35 13.01 -13.92
N ALA A 329 23.70 13.08 -12.64
CA ALA A 329 22.89 13.80 -11.66
C ALA A 329 22.77 15.29 -12.04
N ALA A 330 21.54 15.80 -12.05
CA ALA A 330 21.26 17.21 -12.18
C ALA A 330 21.77 17.98 -10.94
N GLU A 331 22.02 19.28 -11.10
CA GLU A 331 22.52 20.14 -10.00
C GLU A 331 21.62 20.16 -8.76
N ASP A 332 20.34 19.81 -8.91
CA ASP A 332 19.36 19.72 -7.81
C ASP A 332 19.19 18.30 -7.24
N GLY A 333 20.12 17.40 -7.53
CA GLY A 333 20.18 16.06 -6.95
C GLY A 333 19.25 15.04 -7.60
N ARG A 334 18.53 15.40 -8.69
CA ARG A 334 17.79 14.42 -9.50
C ARG A 334 18.74 13.56 -10.31
N VAL A 335 18.50 12.26 -10.34
CA VAL A 335 19.25 11.26 -11.09
C VAL A 335 18.30 10.60 -12.07
N ARG A 336 18.68 10.57 -13.36
CA ARG A 336 17.90 9.88 -14.38
C ARG A 336 18.20 8.38 -14.34
N LEU A 337 17.15 7.57 -14.45
CA LEU A 337 17.27 6.12 -14.64
C LEU A 337 17.97 5.81 -15.96
N THR A 338 18.80 4.77 -15.96
CA THR A 338 19.46 4.29 -17.19
C THR A 338 18.42 3.75 -18.19
N PRO A 339 18.72 3.67 -19.50
CA PRO A 339 17.78 3.10 -20.47
C PRO A 339 17.32 1.67 -20.12
N HIS A 340 18.20 0.86 -19.53
CA HIS A 340 17.87 -0.51 -19.09
C HIS A 340 17.01 -0.54 -17.82
N GLU A 341 17.18 0.42 -16.90
CA GLU A 341 16.26 0.58 -15.77
C GLU A 341 14.87 1.04 -16.25
N ILE A 342 14.79 1.97 -17.21
CA ILE A 342 13.50 2.40 -17.80
C ILE A 342 12.80 1.22 -18.52
N ALA A 343 13.55 0.41 -19.28
CA ALA A 343 13.01 -0.81 -19.88
C ALA A 343 12.51 -1.81 -18.82
N THR A 344 13.24 -1.95 -17.71
CA THR A 344 12.85 -2.80 -16.59
C THR A 344 11.56 -2.28 -15.94
N GLU A 345 11.48 -0.98 -15.63
CA GLU A 345 10.26 -0.37 -15.08
C GLU A 345 9.05 -0.58 -16.01
N LEU A 346 9.22 -0.38 -17.33
CA LEU A 346 8.15 -0.63 -18.32
C LEU A 346 7.67 -2.08 -18.31
N SER A 347 8.60 -3.02 -18.43
CA SER A 347 8.26 -4.45 -18.53
C SER A 347 7.64 -5.00 -17.26
N TYR A 348 8.11 -4.60 -16.08
CA TYR A 348 7.54 -5.10 -14.84
C TYR A 348 6.24 -4.41 -14.47
N MET A 349 6.11 -3.10 -14.70
CA MET A 349 4.85 -2.41 -14.47
C MET A 349 3.73 -2.98 -15.35
N LEU A 350 4.04 -3.36 -16.60
CA LEU A 350 3.03 -3.72 -17.60
C LEU A 350 2.89 -5.22 -17.87
N TRP A 351 3.91 -6.04 -17.59
CA TRP A 351 3.88 -7.50 -17.75
C TRP A 351 4.31 -8.28 -16.49
N GLY A 352 4.92 -7.65 -15.49
CA GLY A 352 5.40 -8.32 -14.27
C GLY A 352 6.54 -9.31 -14.52
N THR A 353 7.34 -9.07 -15.56
CA THR A 353 8.45 -9.92 -15.98
C THR A 353 9.50 -9.08 -16.72
N MET A 354 10.64 -9.70 -17.06
CA MET A 354 11.77 -9.06 -17.75
C MET A 354 11.41 -8.44 -19.12
N PRO A 355 12.20 -7.47 -19.62
CA PRO A 355 12.05 -6.91 -20.97
C PRO A 355 12.11 -7.98 -22.06
N ASP A 356 11.35 -7.79 -23.14
CA ASP A 356 11.50 -8.59 -24.35
C ASP A 356 12.67 -8.10 -25.22
N ALA A 357 12.97 -8.84 -26.29
CA ALA A 357 14.07 -8.51 -27.19
C ALA A 357 13.96 -7.11 -27.82
N GLU A 358 12.74 -6.68 -28.15
CA GLU A 358 12.50 -5.35 -28.70
C GLU A 358 12.79 -4.26 -27.66
N LEU A 359 12.33 -4.43 -26.42
CA LEU A 359 12.55 -3.45 -25.36
C LEU A 359 14.02 -3.41 -24.90
N PHE A 360 14.72 -4.55 -24.88
CA PHE A 360 16.17 -4.57 -24.70
C PHE A 360 16.90 -3.82 -25.81
N ALA A 361 16.54 -4.05 -27.08
CA ALA A 361 17.15 -3.35 -28.21
C ALA A 361 16.88 -1.84 -28.13
N ALA A 362 15.68 -1.44 -27.68
CA ALA A 362 15.34 -0.04 -27.47
C ALA A 362 16.22 0.62 -26.38
N ALA A 363 16.48 -0.10 -25.28
CA ALA A 363 17.39 0.33 -24.22
C ALA A 363 18.84 0.43 -24.72
N ASP A 364 19.34 -0.58 -25.44
CA ASP A 364 20.70 -0.60 -25.99
C ASP A 364 20.93 0.57 -26.97
N ALA A 365 19.92 0.92 -27.76
CA ALA A 365 19.95 2.03 -28.70
C ALA A 365 19.67 3.40 -28.06
N ASN A 366 19.43 3.46 -26.74
CA ASN A 366 19.00 4.66 -26.02
C ASN A 366 17.76 5.34 -26.64
N THR A 367 16.83 4.53 -27.13
CA THR A 367 15.56 4.98 -27.75
C THR A 367 14.40 4.97 -26.75
N LEU A 368 14.71 5.12 -25.45
CA LEU A 368 13.78 5.29 -24.32
C LEU A 368 14.03 6.62 -23.58
N ALA A 369 14.64 7.59 -24.26
CA ALA A 369 15.10 8.83 -23.66
C ALA A 369 14.00 9.89 -23.51
N THR A 370 12.93 9.79 -24.31
CA THR A 370 11.84 10.79 -24.37
C THR A 370 10.50 10.19 -23.93
N PRO A 371 9.58 11.01 -23.40
CA PRO A 371 8.23 10.54 -23.06
C PRO A 371 7.49 9.89 -24.23
N GLU A 372 7.67 10.38 -25.46
CA GLU A 372 7.01 9.84 -26.65
C GLU A 372 7.53 8.45 -27.03
N GLN A 373 8.82 8.21 -26.83
CA GLN A 373 9.43 6.90 -27.03
C GLN A 373 8.96 5.88 -25.97
N ILE A 374 8.92 6.30 -24.70
CA ILE A 374 8.44 5.47 -23.60
C ILE A 374 6.97 5.12 -23.81
N GLU A 375 6.14 6.10 -24.16
CA GLU A 375 4.72 5.91 -24.45
C GLU A 375 4.49 4.92 -25.61
N ALA A 376 5.31 4.99 -26.68
CA ALA A 376 5.21 4.06 -27.79
C ALA A 376 5.45 2.61 -27.35
N GLN A 377 6.46 2.39 -26.51
CA GLN A 377 6.72 1.07 -25.92
C GLN A 377 5.63 0.68 -24.93
N ALA A 378 5.17 1.57 -24.04
CA ALA A 378 4.08 1.29 -23.11
C ALA A 378 2.80 0.85 -23.84
N LYS A 379 2.42 1.53 -24.92
CA LYS A 379 1.27 1.16 -25.76
C LYS A 379 1.45 -0.20 -26.43
N ARG A 380 2.66 -0.52 -26.91
CA ARG A 380 2.97 -1.84 -27.49
C ARG A 380 2.85 -2.94 -26.43
N LEU A 381 3.45 -2.73 -25.25
CA LEU A 381 3.40 -3.69 -24.14
C LEU A 381 1.95 -3.94 -23.69
N LEU A 382 1.15 -2.87 -23.59
CA LEU A 382 -0.26 -2.96 -23.24
C LEU A 382 -1.12 -3.64 -24.31
N GLN A 383 -0.68 -3.76 -25.56
CA GLN A 383 -1.41 -4.52 -26.60
C GLN A 383 -1.14 -6.03 -26.51
N ASP A 384 -0.07 -6.43 -25.83
CA ASP A 384 0.30 -7.83 -25.66
C ASP A 384 -0.54 -8.51 -24.56
N PRO A 385 -1.03 -9.75 -24.78
CA PRO A 385 -1.83 -10.49 -23.81
C PRO A 385 -1.17 -10.66 -22.43
N ARG A 386 0.17 -10.60 -22.32
CA ARG A 386 0.85 -10.65 -21.02
C ARG A 386 0.42 -9.54 -20.07
N SER A 387 -0.05 -8.41 -20.58
CA SER A 387 -0.55 -7.32 -19.74
C SER A 387 -1.89 -7.64 -19.06
N ASP A 388 -2.64 -8.63 -19.53
CA ASP A 388 -3.88 -9.06 -18.87
C ASP A 388 -3.62 -9.57 -17.45
N GLU A 389 -2.51 -10.29 -17.24
CA GLU A 389 -2.12 -10.81 -15.92
C GLU A 389 -1.89 -9.67 -14.90
N ILE A 390 -1.37 -8.52 -15.34
CA ILE A 390 -1.15 -7.35 -14.49
C ILE A 390 -2.47 -6.68 -14.12
N LEU A 391 -3.37 -6.52 -15.08
CA LEU A 391 -4.70 -5.94 -14.86
C LEU A 391 -5.51 -6.80 -13.88
N GLU A 392 -5.44 -8.11 -14.04
CA GLU A 392 -6.13 -9.08 -13.19
C GLU A 392 -5.54 -9.14 -11.79
N ARG A 393 -4.20 -9.17 -11.65
CA ARG A 393 -3.53 -9.13 -10.34
C ARG A 393 -3.84 -7.86 -9.58
N PHE A 394 -3.83 -6.71 -10.27
CA PHE A 394 -4.24 -5.45 -9.66
C PHE A 394 -5.65 -5.55 -9.07
N ALA A 395 -6.63 -6.05 -9.83
CA ALA A 395 -8.00 -6.15 -9.34
C ALA A 395 -8.15 -7.12 -8.15
N VAL A 396 -7.45 -8.24 -8.18
CA VAL A 396 -7.40 -9.20 -7.06
C VAL A 396 -6.83 -8.55 -5.80
N ALA A 397 -5.72 -7.83 -5.90
CA ALA A 397 -5.08 -7.16 -4.78
C ALA A 397 -5.92 -5.96 -4.27
N TRP A 398 -6.44 -5.14 -5.19
CA TRP A 398 -7.26 -3.96 -4.90
C TRP A 398 -8.50 -4.32 -4.06
N LEU A 399 -9.14 -5.46 -4.37
CA LEU A 399 -10.34 -5.95 -3.68
C LEU A 399 -10.05 -6.98 -2.57
N GLU A 400 -8.77 -7.24 -2.29
CA GLU A 400 -8.25 -8.18 -1.26
C GLU A 400 -8.68 -9.64 -1.47
N LEU A 401 -8.84 -10.06 -2.73
CA LEU A 401 -9.37 -11.37 -3.10
C LEU A 401 -8.36 -12.50 -2.92
N ASP A 402 -7.08 -12.19 -2.72
CA ASP A 402 -6.03 -13.13 -2.30
C ASP A 402 -6.41 -13.87 -1.00
N ARG A 403 -7.24 -13.26 -0.15
CA ARG A 403 -7.69 -13.81 1.12
C ARG A 403 -8.80 -14.85 1.00
N ILE A 404 -9.39 -15.03 -0.19
CA ILE A 404 -10.54 -15.92 -0.38
C ILE A 404 -10.24 -17.38 0.02
N GLU A 405 -9.01 -17.84 -0.24
CA GLU A 405 -8.58 -19.20 0.09
C GLU A 405 -8.53 -19.44 1.60
N ALA A 406 -8.16 -18.42 2.36
CA ALA A 406 -8.10 -18.43 3.82
C ALA A 406 -9.40 -17.97 4.50
N ALA A 407 -10.40 -17.51 3.74
CA ALA A 407 -11.63 -16.97 4.30
C ALA A 407 -12.44 -18.09 5.01
N PRO A 408 -12.55 -18.07 6.35
CA PRO A 408 -13.23 -19.14 7.08
C PRO A 408 -14.73 -19.10 6.77
N LYS A 409 -15.31 -20.28 6.50
CA LYS A 409 -16.75 -20.50 6.34
C LYS A 409 -17.18 -21.73 7.12
N ASP A 410 -18.28 -21.60 7.85
CA ASP A 410 -18.88 -22.68 8.61
C ASP A 410 -19.49 -23.71 7.64
N ALA A 411 -19.00 -24.94 7.67
CA ALA A 411 -19.39 -25.97 6.72
C ALA A 411 -20.85 -26.42 6.88
N ALA A 412 -21.44 -26.26 8.07
CA ALA A 412 -22.86 -26.56 8.30
C ALA A 412 -23.76 -25.50 7.64
N THR A 413 -23.35 -24.23 7.68
CA THR A 413 -24.07 -23.11 7.06
C THR A 413 -23.84 -23.05 5.55
N TYR A 414 -22.61 -23.31 5.11
CA TYR A 414 -22.16 -23.16 3.72
C TYR A 414 -21.53 -24.45 3.16
N PRO A 415 -22.29 -25.55 3.00
CA PRO A 415 -21.74 -26.83 2.53
C PRO A 415 -21.22 -26.79 1.08
N GLN A 416 -21.61 -25.78 0.30
CA GLN A 416 -21.13 -25.56 -1.08
C GLN A 416 -19.79 -24.83 -1.12
N TRP A 417 -19.29 -24.30 0.00
CA TRP A 417 -18.00 -23.60 0.04
C TRP A 417 -16.84 -24.59 -0.10
N ASN A 418 -16.23 -24.62 -1.28
CA ASN A 418 -15.12 -25.51 -1.61
C ASN A 418 -14.14 -24.82 -2.57
N ALA A 419 -13.00 -25.47 -2.84
CA ALA A 419 -11.95 -24.92 -3.70
C ALA A 419 -12.43 -24.64 -5.15
N GLU A 420 -13.29 -25.48 -5.73
CA GLU A 420 -13.81 -25.30 -7.09
C GLU A 420 -14.69 -24.05 -7.20
N LEU A 421 -15.55 -23.81 -6.21
CA LEU A 421 -16.38 -22.60 -6.16
C LEU A 421 -15.53 -21.34 -6.01
N ARG A 422 -14.52 -21.36 -5.12
CA ARG A 422 -13.60 -20.23 -4.93
C ARG A 422 -12.84 -19.91 -6.21
N ALA A 423 -12.28 -20.93 -6.87
CA ALA A 423 -11.58 -20.78 -8.13
C ALA A 423 -12.50 -20.20 -9.22
N SER A 424 -13.74 -20.69 -9.32
CA SER A 424 -14.72 -20.20 -10.29
C SER A 424 -15.10 -18.72 -10.07
N MET A 425 -15.26 -18.29 -8.81
CA MET A 425 -15.56 -16.90 -8.46
C MET A 425 -14.40 -15.95 -8.78
N ILE A 426 -13.16 -16.40 -8.57
CA ILE A 426 -11.97 -15.63 -8.95
C ILE A 426 -11.85 -15.54 -10.47
N GLU A 427 -12.13 -16.62 -11.18
CA GLU A 427 -12.10 -16.64 -12.65
C GLU A 427 -13.16 -15.73 -13.26
N GLU A 428 -14.39 -15.69 -12.72
CA GLU A 428 -15.41 -14.68 -13.06
C GLU A 428 -14.83 -13.27 -13.00
N THR A 429 -14.12 -12.96 -11.91
CA THR A 429 -13.56 -11.63 -11.67
C THR A 429 -12.46 -11.30 -12.67
N ARG A 430 -11.56 -12.25 -12.95
CA ARG A 430 -10.47 -12.07 -13.91
C ARG A 430 -10.99 -11.84 -15.33
N LEU A 431 -11.91 -12.69 -15.79
CA LEU A 431 -12.50 -12.60 -17.12
C LEU A 431 -13.31 -11.30 -17.29
N PHE A 432 -14.07 -10.90 -16.28
CA PHE A 432 -14.80 -9.64 -16.27
C PHE A 432 -13.86 -8.43 -16.39
N VAL A 433 -12.82 -8.35 -15.55
CA VAL A 433 -11.84 -7.25 -15.58
C VAL A 433 -11.15 -7.18 -16.95
N ARG A 434 -10.69 -8.33 -17.46
CA ARG A 434 -10.08 -8.43 -18.78
C ARG A 434 -11.02 -7.91 -19.86
N HIS A 435 -12.27 -8.37 -19.86
CA HIS A 435 -13.26 -7.97 -20.86
C HIS A 435 -13.57 -6.47 -20.80
N VAL A 436 -13.84 -5.92 -19.63
CA VAL A 436 -14.13 -4.48 -19.47
C VAL A 436 -12.98 -3.65 -20.05
N ILE A 437 -11.74 -4.01 -19.73
CA ILE A 437 -10.57 -3.23 -20.18
C ILE A 437 -10.27 -3.42 -21.67
N ARG A 438 -10.43 -4.64 -22.21
CA ARG A 438 -10.08 -4.99 -23.60
C ARG A 438 -11.17 -4.71 -24.61
N ASN A 439 -12.40 -5.06 -24.27
CA ASN A 439 -13.53 -5.14 -25.18
C ASN A 439 -14.63 -4.14 -24.83
N GLY A 440 -14.69 -3.67 -23.58
CA GLY A 440 -15.62 -2.64 -23.12
C GLY A 440 -15.14 -1.21 -23.31
N GLU A 441 -15.75 -0.30 -22.57
CA GLU A 441 -15.36 1.10 -22.42
C GLU A 441 -14.02 1.24 -21.68
N GLY A 442 -13.62 0.23 -20.90
CA GLY A 442 -12.36 0.20 -20.16
C GLY A 442 -12.27 1.26 -19.07
N THR A 443 -13.42 1.66 -18.51
CA THR A 443 -13.53 2.68 -17.48
C THR A 443 -13.79 2.07 -16.10
N ILE A 444 -13.43 2.80 -15.04
CA ILE A 444 -13.80 2.41 -13.66
C ILE A 444 -15.33 2.40 -13.47
N ALA A 445 -16.06 3.24 -14.19
CA ALA A 445 -17.52 3.27 -14.13
C ALA A 445 -18.12 1.94 -14.63
N GLU A 446 -17.64 1.42 -15.75
CA GLU A 446 -18.09 0.12 -16.27
C GLU A 446 -17.70 -1.04 -15.33
N LEU A 447 -16.48 -1.04 -14.76
CA LEU A 447 -16.10 -2.05 -13.76
C LEU A 447 -17.09 -2.13 -12.59
N LEU A 448 -17.66 -1.00 -12.19
CA LEU A 448 -18.56 -0.92 -11.04
C LEU A 448 -20.02 -1.21 -11.38
N ASP A 449 -20.52 -0.73 -12.52
CA ASP A 449 -21.96 -0.73 -12.84
C ASP A 449 -22.33 -1.53 -14.11
N ALA A 450 -21.43 -2.38 -14.63
CA ALA A 450 -21.72 -3.21 -15.79
C ALA A 450 -22.95 -4.11 -15.56
N PRO A 451 -23.89 -4.19 -16.54
CA PRO A 451 -25.08 -5.04 -16.46
C PRO A 451 -24.81 -6.48 -16.91
N TYR A 452 -23.55 -6.93 -16.88
CA TYR A 452 -23.14 -8.25 -17.35
C TYR A 452 -21.99 -8.79 -16.50
N THR A 453 -21.77 -10.11 -16.54
CA THR A 453 -20.59 -10.78 -15.94
C THR A 453 -20.18 -12.00 -16.77
N PHE A 454 -19.13 -12.70 -16.35
CA PHE A 454 -18.72 -14.00 -16.88
C PHE A 454 -19.06 -15.10 -15.89
N THR A 455 -19.72 -16.15 -16.36
CA THR A 455 -19.96 -17.35 -15.55
C THR A 455 -19.74 -18.61 -16.38
N SER A 456 -19.38 -19.71 -15.74
CA SER A 456 -19.59 -21.06 -16.30
C SER A 456 -21.02 -21.52 -16.03
N PRO A 457 -21.56 -22.53 -16.72
CA PRO A 457 -22.87 -23.09 -16.39
C PRO A 457 -23.02 -23.50 -14.91
N LYS A 458 -21.96 -24.04 -14.28
CA LYS A 458 -21.95 -24.32 -12.83
C LYS A 458 -22.12 -23.06 -11.98
N LEU A 459 -21.34 -22.02 -12.26
CA LEU A 459 -21.39 -20.78 -11.48
C LEU A 459 -22.71 -20.03 -11.73
N ALA A 460 -23.21 -20.04 -12.96
CA ALA A 460 -24.53 -19.50 -13.30
C ALA A 460 -25.64 -20.18 -12.50
N ALA A 461 -25.65 -21.52 -12.47
CA ALA A 461 -26.61 -22.29 -11.67
C ALA A 461 -26.50 -21.96 -10.17
N TYR A 462 -25.28 -21.78 -9.66
CA TYR A 462 -25.04 -21.38 -8.27
C TYR A 462 -25.59 -19.97 -7.96
N TYR A 463 -25.48 -19.02 -8.90
CA TYR A 463 -26.02 -17.67 -8.75
C TYR A 463 -27.51 -17.53 -9.07
N GLY A 464 -28.14 -18.55 -9.69
CA GLY A 464 -29.50 -18.44 -10.20
C GLY A 464 -29.61 -17.64 -11.50
N LEU A 465 -28.52 -17.58 -12.28
CA LEU A 465 -28.44 -16.92 -13.57
C LEU A 465 -28.66 -17.91 -14.72
N PRO A 466 -29.06 -17.45 -15.92
CA PRO A 466 -29.04 -18.31 -17.10
C PRO A 466 -27.61 -18.75 -17.42
N ALA A 467 -27.46 -20.00 -17.88
CA ALA A 467 -26.17 -20.48 -18.37
C ALA A 467 -25.75 -19.68 -19.62
N PRO A 468 -24.45 -19.45 -19.84
CA PRO A 468 -23.97 -18.78 -21.04
C PRO A 468 -24.38 -19.54 -22.29
N ALA A 469 -24.84 -18.81 -23.32
CA ALA A 469 -25.41 -19.42 -24.53
C ALA A 469 -24.40 -20.25 -25.33
N ASP A 470 -23.12 -19.85 -25.30
CA ASP A 470 -22.05 -20.42 -26.12
C ASP A 470 -21.19 -21.45 -25.37
N ALA A 471 -21.51 -21.76 -24.11
CA ALA A 471 -20.73 -22.68 -23.28
C ALA A 471 -20.76 -24.11 -23.82
N GLN A 472 -19.59 -24.71 -24.05
CA GLN A 472 -19.43 -26.07 -24.56
C GLN A 472 -19.55 -27.15 -23.47
N ASP A 473 -19.17 -26.80 -22.24
CA ASP A 473 -19.28 -27.68 -21.08
C ASP A 473 -19.57 -26.90 -19.78
N GLU A 474 -19.68 -27.62 -18.67
CA GLU A 474 -20.09 -27.09 -17.37
C GLU A 474 -19.10 -26.11 -16.72
N ASN A 475 -17.86 -26.04 -17.23
CA ASN A 475 -16.79 -25.16 -16.76
C ASN A 475 -16.44 -24.05 -17.77
N ASP A 476 -17.04 -24.06 -18.96
CA ASP A 476 -16.76 -23.08 -20.01
C ASP A 476 -17.41 -21.72 -19.69
N PHE A 477 -16.59 -20.69 -19.51
CA PHE A 477 -17.06 -19.36 -19.11
C PHE A 477 -17.57 -18.56 -20.31
N GLY A 478 -18.71 -17.91 -20.16
CA GLY A 478 -19.25 -16.99 -21.14
C GLY A 478 -19.98 -15.81 -20.52
N LEU A 479 -20.23 -14.80 -21.35
CA LEU A 479 -20.91 -13.56 -20.96
C LEU A 479 -22.38 -13.83 -20.61
N VAL A 480 -22.86 -13.26 -19.52
CA VAL A 480 -24.24 -13.38 -19.03
C VAL A 480 -24.79 -12.01 -18.62
N ASP A 481 -26.03 -11.71 -19.02
CA ASP A 481 -26.79 -10.52 -18.64
C ASP A 481 -27.24 -10.61 -17.17
N LEU A 482 -27.06 -9.52 -16.41
CA LEU A 482 -27.43 -9.41 -15.00
C LEU A 482 -28.78 -8.72 -14.75
N ALA A 483 -29.50 -8.30 -15.79
CA ALA A 483 -30.77 -7.60 -15.65
C ALA A 483 -31.77 -8.38 -14.78
N GLY A 484 -32.28 -7.72 -13.74
CA GLY A 484 -33.24 -8.30 -12.80
C GLY A 484 -32.66 -9.34 -11.82
N SER A 485 -31.36 -9.62 -11.86
CA SER A 485 -30.71 -10.56 -10.94
C SER A 485 -30.36 -9.98 -9.57
N GLY A 486 -30.41 -8.65 -9.43
CA GLY A 486 -29.92 -7.93 -8.25
C GLY A 486 -28.39 -7.76 -8.20
N ARG A 487 -27.67 -8.24 -9.21
CA ARG A 487 -26.22 -8.05 -9.40
C ARG A 487 -25.93 -6.96 -10.42
N ALA A 488 -24.80 -6.27 -10.24
CA ALA A 488 -24.21 -5.33 -11.18
C ALA A 488 -22.73 -5.15 -10.84
N GLY A 489 -21.88 -5.17 -11.88
CA GLY A 489 -20.44 -5.00 -11.81
C GLY A 489 -19.69 -5.78 -10.72
N ILE A 490 -18.43 -5.40 -10.53
CA ILE A 490 -17.45 -6.20 -9.78
C ILE A 490 -17.77 -6.35 -8.30
N LEU A 491 -18.44 -5.37 -7.68
CA LEU A 491 -18.75 -5.41 -6.24
C LEU A 491 -19.79 -6.47 -5.87
N THR A 492 -20.50 -7.02 -6.85
CA THR A 492 -21.50 -8.08 -6.65
C THR A 492 -21.00 -9.47 -7.04
N HIS A 493 -19.72 -9.61 -7.39
CA HIS A 493 -19.10 -10.91 -7.62
C HIS A 493 -19.02 -11.73 -6.33
N GLY A 494 -19.15 -13.05 -6.46
CA GLY A 494 -19.05 -13.97 -5.31
C GLY A 494 -17.70 -13.89 -4.62
N SER A 495 -16.62 -13.65 -5.37
CA SER A 495 -15.26 -13.48 -4.84
C SER A 495 -15.17 -12.34 -3.84
N VAL A 496 -15.72 -11.17 -4.17
CA VAL A 496 -15.77 -9.98 -3.31
C VAL A 496 -16.69 -10.23 -2.13
N LEU A 497 -17.92 -10.69 -2.39
CA LEU A 497 -18.94 -10.86 -1.35
C LEU A 497 -18.54 -11.90 -0.30
N ALA A 498 -17.87 -12.98 -0.71
CA ALA A 498 -17.44 -14.07 0.17
C ALA A 498 -16.17 -13.75 0.96
N THR A 499 -15.21 -13.04 0.33
CA THR A 499 -13.99 -12.55 1.00
C THR A 499 -14.32 -11.62 2.15
N HIS A 500 -15.30 -10.72 1.93
CA HIS A 500 -15.77 -9.76 2.93
C HIS A 500 -16.99 -10.26 3.72
N GLY A 501 -17.19 -11.57 3.79
CA GLY A 501 -18.24 -12.25 4.56
C GLY A 501 -17.72 -12.87 5.87
N LYS A 502 -18.63 -13.22 6.80
CA LYS A 502 -18.30 -13.93 8.05
C LYS A 502 -18.45 -15.45 7.90
N PRO A 503 -17.91 -16.25 8.85
CA PRO A 503 -18.03 -17.71 8.78
C PRO A 503 -19.44 -18.24 8.61
N ALA A 504 -20.42 -17.65 9.30
CA ALA A 504 -21.82 -18.09 9.29
C ALA A 504 -22.81 -16.98 8.85
N GLY A 505 -22.36 -15.99 8.06
CA GLY A 505 -23.23 -14.87 7.67
C GLY A 505 -22.59 -13.83 6.74
N SER A 506 -23.40 -12.89 6.26
CA SER A 506 -22.92 -11.67 5.59
C SER A 506 -22.14 -10.77 6.58
N SER A 507 -21.53 -9.69 6.07
CA SER A 507 -20.92 -8.68 6.93
C SER A 507 -21.05 -7.27 6.36
N PRO A 508 -22.03 -6.47 6.80
CA PRO A 508 -22.15 -5.10 6.35
C PRO A 508 -20.90 -4.28 6.73
N VAL A 509 -20.32 -4.52 7.90
CA VAL A 509 -19.09 -3.84 8.37
C VAL A 509 -17.91 -4.03 7.41
N HIS A 510 -17.61 -5.26 7.01
CA HIS A 510 -16.43 -5.52 6.16
C HIS A 510 -16.67 -5.08 4.71
N ARG A 511 -17.89 -5.27 4.19
CA ARG A 511 -18.27 -4.79 2.85
C ARG A 511 -18.29 -3.26 2.77
N GLY A 512 -18.77 -2.57 3.81
CA GLY A 512 -18.69 -1.12 3.93
C GLY A 512 -17.26 -0.59 4.08
N LYS A 513 -16.43 -1.28 4.88
CA LYS A 513 -14.99 -0.99 5.01
C LYS A 513 -14.25 -1.12 3.69
N LEU A 514 -14.53 -2.16 2.90
CA LEU A 514 -13.99 -2.32 1.55
C LEU A 514 -14.25 -1.05 0.71
N VAL A 515 -15.51 -0.60 0.64
CA VAL A 515 -15.86 0.60 -0.13
C VAL A 515 -15.15 1.84 0.41
N ARG A 516 -15.11 2.04 1.73
CA ARG A 516 -14.42 3.20 2.33
C ARG A 516 -12.93 3.22 2.01
N GLU A 517 -12.24 2.12 2.27
CA GLU A 517 -10.78 2.11 2.21
C GLU A 517 -10.26 1.90 0.78
N ARG A 518 -10.92 1.04 -0.01
CA ARG A 518 -10.44 0.65 -1.35
C ARG A 518 -11.04 1.46 -2.48
N LEU A 519 -12.27 1.93 -2.33
CA LEU A 519 -12.93 2.72 -3.38
C LEU A 519 -12.89 4.21 -3.07
N LEU A 520 -13.01 4.63 -1.80
CA LEU A 520 -13.02 6.05 -1.44
C LEU A 520 -11.68 6.56 -0.87
N CYS A 521 -10.70 5.68 -0.65
CA CYS A 521 -9.41 5.99 -0.03
C CYS A 521 -9.57 6.69 1.34
N GLN A 522 -10.56 6.26 2.11
CA GLN A 522 -10.89 6.80 3.44
C GLN A 522 -10.53 5.76 4.49
N PRO A 523 -9.29 5.77 5.01
CA PRO A 523 -8.87 4.83 6.05
C PRO A 523 -9.71 5.02 7.31
N LEU A 524 -10.23 3.92 7.86
CA LEU A 524 -10.96 3.95 9.11
C LEU A 524 -9.99 3.94 10.30
N PRO A 525 -10.32 4.62 11.41
CA PRO A 525 -9.52 4.50 12.63
C PRO A 525 -9.56 3.06 13.14
N PRO A 526 -8.51 2.59 13.83
CA PRO A 526 -8.53 1.27 14.43
C PRO A 526 -9.65 1.17 15.49
N PRO A 527 -10.18 -0.03 15.75
CA PRO A 527 -11.12 -0.24 16.84
C PRO A 527 -10.54 0.27 18.18
N PRO A 528 -11.40 0.75 19.08
CA PRO A 528 -10.96 1.25 20.38
C PRO A 528 -10.16 0.21 21.19
N PRO A 529 -9.06 0.60 21.87
CA PRO A 529 -8.29 -0.32 22.70
C PRO A 529 -9.14 -1.01 23.76
N GLY A 530 -8.95 -2.32 23.94
CA GLY A 530 -9.64 -3.12 24.96
C GLY A 530 -11.06 -3.59 24.59
N VAL A 531 -11.58 -3.24 23.42
CA VAL A 531 -12.84 -3.76 22.90
C VAL A 531 -12.57 -4.99 22.04
N VAL A 532 -13.08 -6.15 22.44
CA VAL A 532 -13.16 -7.32 21.56
C VAL A 532 -14.37 -7.12 20.65
N ALA A 533 -14.13 -6.85 19.37
CA ALA A 533 -15.18 -6.70 18.37
C ALA A 533 -15.79 -8.08 18.03
N GLU A 534 -16.66 -8.58 18.91
CA GLU A 534 -17.48 -9.75 18.63
C GLU A 534 -18.64 -9.37 17.71
N PRO A 535 -18.90 -10.11 16.62
CA PRO A 535 -20.09 -9.89 15.82
C PRO A 535 -21.34 -10.11 16.70
N PRO A 536 -22.43 -9.37 16.47
CA PRO A 536 -23.68 -9.64 17.15
C PRO A 536 -24.08 -11.11 16.94
N PRO A 537 -24.46 -11.84 18.00
CA PRO A 537 -24.82 -13.24 17.87
C PRO A 537 -25.91 -13.42 16.82
N ILE A 538 -25.87 -14.54 16.10
CA ILE A 538 -26.91 -14.87 15.12
C ILE A 538 -28.23 -15.05 15.89
N ASP A 539 -29.21 -14.22 15.54
CA ASP A 539 -30.57 -14.25 16.08
C ASP A 539 -31.51 -14.48 14.89
N PRO A 540 -32.14 -15.66 14.77
CA PRO A 540 -33.00 -15.99 13.62
C PRO A 540 -34.29 -15.17 13.59
N THR A 541 -34.59 -14.39 14.64
CA THR A 541 -35.76 -13.51 14.72
C THR A 541 -35.47 -12.07 14.30
N LYS A 542 -34.21 -11.76 13.95
CA LYS A 542 -33.76 -10.43 13.55
C LYS A 542 -33.01 -10.46 12.24
N SER A 543 -33.29 -9.49 11.39
CA SER A 543 -32.48 -9.19 10.21
C SER A 543 -31.06 -8.76 10.62
N THR A 544 -30.12 -8.88 9.70
CA THR A 544 -28.74 -8.44 9.89
C THR A 544 -28.69 -6.95 10.20
N ARG A 545 -29.55 -6.13 9.60
CA ARG A 545 -29.69 -4.72 9.97
C ARG A 545 -30.07 -4.54 11.43
N GLU A 546 -31.08 -5.25 11.91
CA GLU A 546 -31.52 -5.19 13.32
C GLU A 546 -30.46 -5.71 14.28
N ARG A 547 -29.70 -6.74 13.89
CA ARG A 547 -28.58 -7.26 14.68
C ARG A 547 -27.45 -6.24 14.80
N TYR A 548 -27.08 -5.59 13.70
CA TYR A 548 -25.97 -4.63 13.64
C TYR A 548 -26.35 -3.22 14.14
N ALA A 549 -27.65 -2.88 14.19
CA ALA A 549 -28.14 -1.63 14.78
C ALA A 549 -27.64 -1.43 16.23
N ALA A 550 -27.40 -2.52 16.97
CA ALA A 550 -26.81 -2.48 18.31
C ALA A 550 -25.48 -1.72 18.36
N HIS A 551 -24.62 -1.79 17.33
CA HIS A 551 -23.34 -1.07 17.31
C HIS A 551 -23.51 0.44 17.30
N THR A 552 -24.56 0.95 16.65
CA THR A 552 -24.85 2.39 16.61
C THR A 552 -25.48 2.91 17.91
N THR A 553 -25.84 2.01 18.85
CA THR A 553 -26.32 2.40 20.19
C THR A 553 -25.20 2.65 21.20
N VAL A 554 -23.98 2.17 20.90
CA VAL A 554 -22.79 2.39 21.73
C VAL A 554 -22.02 3.59 21.17
N PRO A 555 -21.89 4.72 21.91
CA PRO A 555 -21.29 5.96 21.37
C PRO A 555 -19.90 5.77 20.77
N LEU A 556 -19.09 4.89 21.35
CA LEU A 556 -17.73 4.60 20.91
C LEU A 556 -17.69 3.83 19.58
N CYS A 557 -18.63 2.90 19.35
CA CYS A 557 -18.72 2.13 18.11
C CYS A 557 -19.42 2.95 17.01
N LYS A 558 -20.39 3.79 17.40
CA LYS A 558 -21.18 4.63 16.50
C LYS A 558 -20.34 5.47 15.54
N SER A 559 -19.23 6.06 15.99
CA SER A 559 -18.36 6.93 15.18
C SER A 559 -17.86 6.29 13.89
N CYS A 560 -17.60 4.98 13.91
CA CYS A 560 -17.17 4.21 12.74
C CYS A 560 -18.36 3.56 12.04
N HIS A 561 -19.30 2.99 12.80
CA HIS A 561 -20.46 2.28 12.25
C HIS A 561 -21.42 3.19 11.47
N ASP A 562 -21.50 4.48 11.81
CA ASP A 562 -22.22 5.48 11.01
C ASP A 562 -21.62 5.65 9.60
N LEU A 563 -20.33 5.34 9.42
CA LEU A 563 -19.63 5.49 8.15
C LEU A 563 -19.64 4.20 7.32
N VAL A 564 -19.66 3.03 7.95
CA VAL A 564 -19.53 1.73 7.27
C VAL A 564 -20.83 0.97 7.12
N ASP A 565 -21.68 0.91 8.16
CA ASP A 565 -22.85 0.04 8.14
C ASP A 565 -23.86 0.46 7.07
N PRO A 566 -24.19 1.76 6.87
CA PRO A 566 -25.10 2.17 5.80
C PRO A 566 -24.65 1.73 4.40
N ILE A 567 -23.35 1.80 4.10
CA ILE A 567 -22.77 1.30 2.85
C ILE A 567 -22.86 -0.23 2.79
N GLY A 568 -22.49 -0.89 3.89
CA GLY A 568 -22.54 -2.33 4.03
C GLY A 568 -23.92 -2.94 3.80
N PHE A 569 -24.98 -2.25 4.25
CA PHE A 569 -26.33 -2.76 4.13
C PHE A 569 -26.83 -2.87 2.68
N ALA A 570 -26.23 -2.15 1.74
CA ALA A 570 -26.51 -2.30 0.30
C ALA A 570 -26.36 -3.75 -0.17
N PHE A 571 -25.45 -4.50 0.46
CA PHE A 571 -25.08 -5.86 0.07
C PHE A 571 -25.89 -6.93 0.79
N GLU A 572 -26.89 -6.59 1.62
CA GLU A 572 -27.55 -7.58 2.47
C GLU A 572 -28.49 -8.53 1.73
N HIS A 573 -28.83 -8.24 0.47
CA HIS A 573 -29.38 -9.23 -0.46
C HIS A 573 -28.40 -10.34 -0.85
N PHE A 574 -27.15 -10.33 -0.36
CA PHE A 574 -26.17 -11.38 -0.59
C PHE A 574 -25.71 -12.02 0.72
N ASP A 575 -25.78 -13.36 0.80
CA ASP A 575 -25.29 -14.12 1.95
C ASP A 575 -23.75 -14.10 2.08
N GLY A 576 -23.21 -14.79 3.09
CA GLY A 576 -21.77 -14.81 3.37
C GLY A 576 -20.90 -15.47 2.31
N ILE A 577 -21.48 -16.15 1.32
CA ILE A 577 -20.79 -16.74 0.17
C ILE A 577 -21.26 -16.14 -1.17
N GLY A 578 -21.98 -15.01 -1.12
CA GLY A 578 -22.33 -14.22 -2.30
C GLY A 578 -23.56 -14.71 -3.07
N ARG A 579 -24.40 -15.59 -2.50
CA ARG A 579 -25.69 -15.96 -3.12
C ARG A 579 -26.73 -14.89 -2.86
N TYR A 580 -27.54 -14.62 -3.87
CA TYR A 580 -28.66 -13.69 -3.73
C TYR A 580 -29.76 -14.29 -2.84
N ARG A 581 -30.39 -13.46 -2.02
CA ARG A 581 -31.53 -13.79 -1.15
C ARG A 581 -32.56 -12.66 -1.17
N ALA A 582 -33.83 -13.01 -1.33
CA ALA A 582 -34.94 -12.05 -1.32
C ALA A 582 -35.33 -11.63 0.11
N ASP A 583 -35.18 -12.55 1.07
CA ASP A 583 -35.41 -12.36 2.49
C ASP A 583 -34.28 -13.02 3.30
N GLU A 584 -34.19 -12.69 4.59
CA GLU A 584 -33.27 -13.33 5.52
C GLU A 584 -34.05 -14.12 6.56
N GLY A 585 -34.20 -15.43 6.34
CA GLY A 585 -34.93 -16.30 7.28
C GLY A 585 -36.42 -15.95 7.37
N GLY A 586 -37.03 -15.49 6.27
CA GLY A 586 -38.42 -15.01 6.22
C GLY A 586 -38.59 -13.54 6.63
N LEU A 587 -37.52 -12.84 7.01
CA LEU A 587 -37.54 -11.42 7.37
C LEU A 587 -37.23 -10.54 6.17
N PRO A 588 -37.95 -9.41 5.98
CA PRO A 588 -37.67 -8.49 4.89
C PRO A 588 -36.27 -7.89 5.04
N ILE A 589 -35.57 -7.76 3.92
CA ILE A 589 -34.26 -7.10 3.86
C ILE A 589 -34.48 -5.63 3.52
N ASP A 590 -33.99 -4.74 4.38
CA ASP A 590 -33.83 -3.32 4.08
C ASP A 590 -32.38 -3.09 3.62
N ALA A 591 -32.20 -2.90 2.31
CA ALA A 591 -30.91 -2.65 1.68
C ALA A 591 -30.66 -1.15 1.40
N SER A 592 -31.45 -0.25 1.99
CA SER A 592 -31.25 1.20 1.85
C SER A 592 -30.01 1.69 2.60
N GLY A 593 -29.34 2.71 2.08
CA GLY A 593 -28.19 3.28 2.76
C GLY A 593 -27.80 4.63 2.23
N GLU A 594 -26.74 5.20 2.82
CA GLU A 594 -26.19 6.49 2.43
C GLU A 594 -24.68 6.52 2.56
N ILE A 595 -24.02 7.34 1.73
CA ILE A 595 -22.60 7.66 1.86
C ILE A 595 -22.48 9.00 2.60
N LEU A 596 -22.01 8.93 3.85
CA LEU A 596 -21.74 10.11 4.68
C LEU A 596 -20.26 10.46 4.67
N SER A 597 -19.92 11.72 4.95
CA SER A 597 -18.54 12.15 5.25
C SER A 597 -17.49 11.74 4.19
N ALA A 598 -17.87 11.71 2.92
CA ALA A 598 -16.93 11.64 1.80
C ALA A 598 -16.86 13.02 1.11
N PRO A 599 -15.68 13.45 0.61
CA PRO A 599 -15.47 14.81 0.13
C PRO A 599 -16.41 15.23 -1.00
N SER A 600 -16.59 14.38 -2.00
CA SER A 600 -17.41 14.65 -3.19
C SER A 600 -18.53 13.64 -3.41
N THR A 601 -18.49 12.49 -2.73
CA THR A 601 -19.48 11.42 -2.87
C THR A 601 -20.50 11.49 -1.75
N THR A 602 -21.73 11.91 -2.08
CA THR A 602 -22.84 11.86 -1.13
C THR A 602 -24.08 11.37 -1.83
N GLY A 603 -25.00 10.74 -1.10
CA GLY A 603 -26.26 10.29 -1.66
C GLY A 603 -26.80 9.07 -0.94
N THR A 604 -28.10 8.83 -1.17
CA THR A 604 -28.79 7.63 -0.73
C THR A 604 -28.88 6.63 -1.88
N PHE A 605 -28.93 5.35 -1.55
CA PHE A 605 -29.06 4.26 -2.51
C PHE A 605 -29.94 3.15 -1.91
N GLU A 606 -30.43 2.25 -2.77
CA GLU A 606 -31.16 1.06 -2.38
C GLU A 606 -30.57 -0.17 -3.08
N GLY A 607 -29.88 -1.01 -2.31
CA GLY A 607 -29.21 -2.20 -2.83
C GLY A 607 -27.86 -1.93 -3.51
N ALA A 608 -27.12 -3.02 -3.73
CA ALA A 608 -25.78 -2.98 -4.29
C ALA A 608 -25.71 -2.37 -5.71
N PRO A 609 -26.64 -2.63 -6.65
CA PRO A 609 -26.61 -1.97 -7.97
C PRO A 609 -26.74 -0.45 -7.90
N ALA A 610 -27.63 0.09 -7.05
CA ALA A 610 -27.77 1.53 -6.89
C ALA A 610 -26.52 2.16 -6.24
N LEU A 611 -25.93 1.48 -5.25
CA LEU A 611 -24.65 1.89 -4.66
C LEU A 611 -23.53 1.91 -5.72
N ALA A 612 -23.43 0.86 -6.54
CA ALA A 612 -22.45 0.76 -7.61
C ALA A 612 -22.57 1.92 -8.61
N SER A 613 -23.79 2.27 -9.01
CA SER A 613 -24.05 3.41 -9.90
C SER A 613 -23.64 4.75 -9.28
N VAL A 614 -23.88 4.96 -7.97
CA VAL A 614 -23.39 6.15 -7.24
C VAL A 614 -21.86 6.21 -7.25
N LEU A 615 -21.19 5.08 -7.02
CA LEU A 615 -19.72 4.99 -7.00
C LEU A 615 -19.12 5.15 -8.40
N ALA A 616 -19.77 4.66 -9.45
CA ALA A 616 -19.33 4.79 -10.84
C ALA A 616 -19.20 6.25 -11.29
N GLY A 617 -20.08 7.12 -10.80
CA GLY A 617 -20.05 8.56 -11.07
C GLY A 617 -19.22 9.40 -10.10
N SER A 618 -18.53 8.79 -9.13
CA SER A 618 -17.86 9.51 -8.04
C SER A 618 -16.45 9.97 -8.40
N ALA A 619 -16.17 11.26 -8.19
CA ALA A 619 -14.81 11.79 -8.30
C ALA A 619 -13.88 11.21 -7.21
N ASP A 620 -14.37 10.98 -5.97
CA ASP A 620 -13.58 10.33 -4.93
C ASP A 620 -13.12 8.94 -5.36
N VAL A 621 -14.00 8.17 -6.02
CA VAL A 621 -13.71 6.83 -6.54
C VAL A 621 -12.70 6.88 -7.67
N GLN A 622 -12.91 7.76 -8.65
CA GLN A 622 -11.98 7.94 -9.76
C GLN A 622 -10.58 8.31 -9.26
N GLY A 623 -10.49 9.25 -8.31
CA GLY A 623 -9.22 9.66 -7.73
C GLY A 623 -8.58 8.57 -6.88
N CYS A 624 -9.35 7.82 -6.08
CA CYS A 624 -8.81 6.70 -5.33
C CYS A 624 -8.31 5.55 -6.21
N TYR A 625 -9.02 5.28 -7.31
CA TYR A 625 -8.61 4.27 -8.28
C TYR A 625 -7.28 4.63 -8.94
N ALA A 626 -7.11 5.89 -9.36
CA ALA A 626 -5.86 6.40 -9.90
C ALA A 626 -4.69 6.29 -8.90
N ARG A 627 -4.93 6.64 -7.64
CA ARG A 627 -3.95 6.50 -6.54
C ARG A 627 -3.58 5.04 -6.27
N SER A 628 -4.54 4.13 -6.32
CA SER A 628 -4.30 2.71 -6.15
C SER A 628 -3.41 2.15 -7.26
N TRP A 629 -3.63 2.57 -8.51
CA TRP A 629 -2.74 2.23 -9.63
C TRP A 629 -1.35 2.82 -9.48
N LEU A 630 -1.21 4.06 -8.99
CA LEU A 630 0.09 4.64 -8.71
C LEU A 630 0.85 3.84 -7.64
N ARG A 631 0.17 3.45 -6.55
CA ARG A 631 0.75 2.61 -5.49
C ARG A 631 1.25 1.29 -6.03
N TYR A 632 0.43 0.64 -6.87
CA TYR A 632 0.77 -0.63 -7.48
C TYR A 632 1.91 -0.49 -8.49
N ALA A 633 1.84 0.47 -9.41
CA ALA A 633 2.84 0.68 -10.45
C ALA A 633 4.23 1.01 -9.89
N TYR A 634 4.29 1.80 -8.81
CA TYR A 634 5.56 2.22 -8.18
C TYR A 634 5.88 1.44 -6.90
N GLY A 635 5.11 0.42 -6.54
CA GLY A 635 5.32 -0.33 -5.30
C GLY A 635 5.52 0.55 -4.07
N GLN A 636 4.90 1.73 -4.01
CA GLN A 636 5.16 2.78 -3.02
C GLN A 636 3.85 3.33 -2.48
N LEU A 637 3.83 3.73 -1.21
CA LEU A 637 2.71 4.52 -0.71
C LEU A 637 2.72 5.90 -1.36
N ASP A 638 1.53 6.42 -1.65
CA ASP A 638 1.30 7.69 -2.35
C ASP A 638 1.38 8.90 -1.40
N GLU A 639 2.28 8.81 -0.42
CA GLU A 639 2.49 9.76 0.67
C GLU A 639 3.83 10.51 0.49
N GLY A 640 4.12 11.46 1.39
CA GLY A 640 5.39 12.17 1.42
C GLY A 640 5.74 12.82 0.07
N ARG A 641 6.85 12.39 -0.56
CA ARG A 641 7.30 12.92 -1.86
C ARG A 641 6.35 12.60 -3.02
N LEU A 642 5.59 11.50 -2.92
CA LEU A 642 4.64 11.11 -3.96
C LEU A 642 3.27 11.75 -3.81
N ALA A 643 2.95 12.41 -2.69
CA ALA A 643 1.62 13.01 -2.47
C ALA A 643 1.23 14.02 -3.56
N CYS A 644 2.20 14.78 -4.04
CA CYS A 644 2.02 15.75 -5.10
C CYS A 644 1.74 15.07 -6.46
N LEU A 645 2.53 14.05 -6.79
CA LEU A 645 2.32 13.24 -8.01
C LEU A 645 0.98 12.50 -7.96
N SER A 646 0.63 11.95 -6.81
CA SER A 646 -0.63 11.25 -6.53
C SER A 646 -1.83 12.13 -6.83
N SER A 647 -1.79 13.38 -6.37
CA SER A 647 -2.84 14.38 -6.65
C SER A 647 -2.90 14.70 -8.15
N GLN A 648 -1.75 14.93 -8.80
CA GLN A 648 -1.70 15.19 -10.24
C GLN A 648 -2.28 14.04 -11.07
N VAL A 649 -1.88 12.80 -10.77
CA VAL A 649 -2.35 11.61 -11.50
C VAL A 649 -3.86 11.41 -11.31
N ALA A 650 -4.38 11.68 -10.11
CA ALA A 650 -5.82 11.65 -9.86
C ALA A 650 -6.58 12.72 -10.68
N ASP A 651 -6.09 13.96 -10.68
CA ASP A 651 -6.69 15.06 -11.43
C ASP A 651 -6.63 14.80 -12.94
N ASP A 652 -5.50 14.34 -13.47
CA ASP A 652 -5.31 14.03 -14.88
C ASP A 652 -6.23 12.89 -15.33
N PHE A 653 -6.40 11.86 -14.48
CA PHE A 653 -7.33 10.77 -14.75
C PHE A 653 -8.78 11.26 -14.81
N GLN A 654 -9.20 12.06 -13.81
CA GLN A 654 -10.55 12.64 -13.72
C GLN A 654 -10.87 13.59 -14.89
N ASN A 655 -9.89 14.37 -15.33
CA ASN A 655 -10.04 15.28 -16.47
C ASN A 655 -9.90 14.58 -17.83
N GLY A 656 -9.43 13.33 -17.82
CA GLY A 656 -9.28 12.48 -19.00
C GLY A 656 -10.58 11.77 -19.37
N ASN A 657 -10.42 10.60 -19.99
CA ASN A 657 -11.53 9.73 -20.42
C ASN A 657 -11.80 8.58 -19.43
N LEU A 658 -11.14 8.59 -18.26
CA LEU A 658 -11.27 7.58 -17.20
C LEU A 658 -10.92 6.14 -17.64
N ARG A 659 -10.19 5.96 -18.75
CA ARG A 659 -9.81 4.64 -19.24
C ARG A 659 -8.57 4.11 -18.52
N VAL A 660 -8.63 2.85 -18.06
CA VAL A 660 -7.54 2.20 -17.32
C VAL A 660 -6.24 2.17 -18.12
N LEU A 661 -6.31 1.81 -19.41
CA LEU A 661 -5.11 1.75 -20.25
C LEU A 661 -4.45 3.12 -20.45
N ASP A 662 -5.26 4.19 -20.52
CA ASP A 662 -4.73 5.54 -20.68
C ASP A 662 -4.08 6.04 -19.39
N LEU A 663 -4.62 5.65 -18.22
CA LEU A 663 -3.98 5.88 -16.92
C LEU A 663 -2.61 5.17 -16.83
N LEU A 664 -2.52 3.91 -17.25
CA LEU A 664 -1.25 3.17 -17.24
C LEU A 664 -0.22 3.84 -18.16
N VAL A 665 -0.62 4.28 -19.35
CA VAL A 665 0.25 5.06 -20.24
C VAL A 665 0.68 6.37 -19.57
N ALA A 666 -0.25 7.10 -18.93
CA ALA A 666 0.05 8.36 -18.26
C ALA A 666 1.08 8.20 -17.13
N LEU A 667 0.99 7.13 -16.35
CA LEU A 667 1.97 6.82 -15.29
C LEU A 667 3.40 6.69 -15.87
N THR A 668 3.56 6.05 -17.04
CA THR A 668 4.89 5.94 -17.70
C THR A 668 5.49 7.28 -18.15
N ARG A 669 4.69 8.35 -18.18
CA ARG A 669 5.12 9.70 -18.59
C ARG A 669 5.47 10.60 -17.40
N THR A 670 5.28 10.15 -16.17
CA THR A 670 5.57 10.95 -14.99
C THR A 670 7.08 11.12 -14.78
N SER A 671 7.51 12.19 -14.09
CA SER A 671 8.92 12.36 -13.74
C SER A 671 9.44 11.20 -12.89
N HIS A 672 8.63 10.72 -11.93
CA HIS A 672 8.93 9.54 -11.13
C HIS A 672 9.19 8.29 -11.99
N PHE A 673 8.64 8.16 -13.19
CA PHE A 673 8.93 6.97 -14.00
C PHE A 673 10.37 6.92 -14.52
N THR A 674 11.03 8.08 -14.68
CA THR A 674 12.36 8.15 -15.31
C THR A 674 13.44 8.76 -14.43
N GLU A 675 13.08 9.27 -13.25
CA GLU A 675 14.00 9.99 -12.36
C GLU A 675 13.85 9.54 -10.91
N ARG A 676 14.92 9.64 -10.15
CA ARG A 676 14.97 9.50 -8.69
C ARG A 676 15.69 10.69 -8.08
N VAL A 677 15.54 10.92 -6.78
CA VAL A 677 16.34 11.90 -6.05
C VAL A 677 17.44 11.16 -5.30
N ALA A 678 18.68 11.63 -5.43
CA ALA A 678 19.79 11.13 -4.63
C ALA A 678 19.50 11.34 -3.13
N ASP A 679 19.96 10.43 -2.29
CA ASP A 679 19.83 10.62 -0.85
C ASP A 679 20.54 11.93 -0.44
N PRO A 680 19.95 12.72 0.48
CA PRO A 680 20.67 13.84 1.05
C PRO A 680 21.97 13.30 1.68
N PRO A 681 23.11 14.00 1.52
CA PRO A 681 24.38 13.53 2.06
C PRO A 681 24.22 13.25 3.55
N GLU A 682 24.69 12.07 3.99
CA GLU A 682 24.67 11.73 5.41
C GLU A 682 25.36 12.85 6.21
N PRO A 683 24.77 13.31 7.33
CA PRO A 683 25.42 14.30 8.17
C PRO A 683 26.69 13.68 8.77
N GLY A 684 27.87 14.01 8.21
CA GLY A 684 29.15 13.75 8.83
C GLY A 684 30.16 12.90 8.05
N VAL A 685 29.88 12.46 6.82
CA VAL A 685 30.88 11.76 6.00
C VAL A 685 31.61 12.73 5.09
N ASP A 686 32.87 13.04 5.42
CA ASP A 686 33.76 13.87 4.62
C ASP A 686 34.11 13.16 3.29
N PRO A 687 33.91 13.77 2.11
CA PRO A 687 34.11 13.10 0.80
C PRO A 687 35.58 12.75 0.48
N GLY A 688 36.51 13.00 1.39
CA GLY A 688 37.96 12.98 1.14
C GLY A 688 38.73 11.71 1.51
N ALA A 689 38.13 10.70 2.14
CA ALA A 689 38.87 9.49 2.53
C ALA A 689 38.78 8.40 1.45
N GLY A 690 39.67 8.51 0.46
CA GLY A 690 39.76 7.61 -0.69
C GLY A 690 40.16 6.16 -0.39
N ALA A 691 39.80 5.32 -1.35
CA ALA A 691 40.11 3.90 -1.49
C ALA A 691 41.59 3.53 -1.26
N GLY A 692 41.80 2.41 -0.56
CA GLY A 692 43.06 1.68 -0.47
C GLY A 692 42.79 0.27 0.05
N GLY A 693 43.08 -0.74 -0.77
CA GLY A 693 42.61 -2.12 -0.59
C GLY A 693 43.44 -3.06 0.30
N ALA A 694 43.28 -4.36 0.00
CA ALA A 694 43.77 -5.59 0.66
C ALA A 694 42.85 -6.07 1.81
N GLY A 695 42.29 -7.28 1.82
CA GLY A 695 42.82 -8.57 1.35
C GLY A 695 43.38 -9.33 2.56
N GLY A 696 42.62 -10.29 3.12
CA GLY A 696 43.04 -11.07 4.30
C GLY A 696 42.05 -12.13 4.76
N ASP A 697 42.31 -13.36 4.30
CA ASP A 697 41.89 -14.72 4.69
C ASP A 697 41.18 -14.95 6.06
N PRO A 698 40.20 -15.87 6.16
CA PRO A 698 39.48 -16.18 7.40
C PRO A 698 39.98 -17.49 8.02
N THR A 699 40.96 -17.46 8.93
CA THR A 699 41.15 -18.54 9.92
C THR A 699 41.86 -18.04 11.18
N GLY A 700 41.29 -18.32 12.36
CA GLY A 700 41.93 -17.97 13.62
C GLY A 700 41.09 -18.27 14.86
N SER A 701 40.99 -19.54 15.23
CA SER A 701 40.49 -19.96 16.54
C SER A 701 41.51 -19.69 17.65
N GLY A 702 41.05 -19.13 18.77
CA GLY A 702 41.55 -19.45 20.12
C GLY A 702 42.33 -18.37 20.87
N GLY A 703 41.93 -18.11 22.12
CA GLY A 703 42.83 -17.57 23.15
C GLY A 703 42.18 -16.62 24.17
N ALA A 704 41.80 -17.15 25.33
CA ALA A 704 41.36 -16.41 26.51
C ALA A 704 42.43 -15.47 27.06
N GLY A 705 42.00 -14.30 27.57
CA GLY A 705 42.82 -13.37 28.33
C GLY A 705 41.97 -12.66 29.38
N ALA A 706 41.98 -13.18 30.60
CA ALA A 706 41.43 -12.53 31.78
C ALA A 706 42.35 -11.36 32.20
N GLY A 707 41.78 -10.16 32.29
CA GLY A 707 42.39 -8.99 32.93
C GLY A 707 41.47 -8.52 34.05
N GLY A 708 41.81 -8.89 35.29
CA GLY A 708 41.09 -8.50 36.49
C GLY A 708 41.35 -7.05 36.88
N GLY A 709 40.27 -6.35 37.22
CA GLY A 709 40.26 -5.16 38.06
C GLY A 709 39.09 -5.29 39.05
N ASP A 710 39.42 -5.26 40.34
CA ASP A 710 38.60 -5.11 41.57
C ASP A 710 37.22 -5.81 41.67
N PRO A 711 36.87 -6.49 42.79
CA PRO A 711 35.54 -7.05 42.97
C PRO A 711 34.58 -5.89 43.24
N GLY A 712 34.01 -5.35 42.16
CA GLY A 712 32.83 -4.51 42.23
C GLY A 712 31.72 -5.19 43.04
N PRO A 713 30.71 -4.42 43.49
CA PRO A 713 29.61 -4.97 44.27
C PRO A 713 29.07 -6.22 43.58
N THR A 714 29.00 -7.33 44.33
CA THR A 714 28.47 -8.60 43.81
C THR A 714 27.02 -8.34 43.40
N LEU A 715 26.80 -8.26 42.10
CA LEU A 715 25.48 -8.01 41.55
C LEU A 715 24.57 -9.19 41.96
N PRO A 716 23.30 -8.94 42.34
CA PRO A 716 22.39 -9.99 42.79
C PRO A 716 21.92 -10.91 41.65
N TYR A 717 22.54 -10.82 40.46
CA TYR A 717 22.21 -11.60 39.28
C TYR A 717 23.46 -12.09 38.55
N ALA A 718 23.32 -13.20 37.83
CA ALA A 718 24.26 -13.67 36.83
C ALA A 718 23.65 -13.49 35.43
N VAL A 719 24.50 -13.16 34.45
CA VAL A 719 24.10 -12.99 33.04
C VAL A 719 24.91 -13.94 32.18
N ALA A 720 24.23 -14.63 31.26
CA ALA A 720 24.85 -15.42 30.20
C ALA A 720 24.32 -14.96 28.85
N THR A 721 25.20 -14.74 27.88
CA THR A 721 24.84 -14.31 26.53
C THR A 721 25.07 -15.44 25.53
N THR A 722 24.21 -15.52 24.53
CA THR A 722 24.32 -16.45 23.40
C THR A 722 24.09 -15.65 22.12
N VAL A 723 25.07 -15.66 21.22
CA VAL A 723 24.90 -15.08 19.89
C VAL A 723 24.11 -16.10 19.06
N ASP A 724 22.86 -15.78 18.76
CA ASP A 724 21.97 -16.70 18.03
C ASP A 724 22.32 -16.70 16.53
N SER A 725 22.69 -15.54 16.00
CA SER A 725 23.18 -15.37 14.63
C SER A 725 23.94 -14.05 14.48
N ASP A 726 24.98 -14.01 13.66
CA ASP A 726 25.74 -12.79 13.35
C ASP A 726 26.03 -12.76 11.85
N TRP A 727 25.62 -11.68 11.17
CA TRP A 727 25.72 -11.51 9.71
C TRP A 727 26.62 -10.34 9.30
N GLY A 728 27.50 -9.89 10.19
CA GLY A 728 28.45 -8.80 9.93
C GLY A 728 27.83 -7.42 10.12
N GLY A 729 26.84 -7.04 9.31
CA GLY A 729 26.11 -5.75 9.41
C GLY A 729 25.07 -5.70 10.54
N GLY A 730 24.93 -6.78 11.28
CA GLY A 730 24.06 -6.89 12.44
C GLY A 730 24.12 -8.28 13.06
N TYR A 731 23.52 -8.43 14.23
CA TYR A 731 23.50 -9.69 14.95
C TYR A 731 22.26 -9.81 15.82
N GLN A 732 21.90 -11.06 16.13
CA GLN A 732 20.88 -11.43 17.09
C GLN A 732 21.53 -12.06 18.31
N LEU A 733 21.15 -11.60 19.49
CA LEU A 733 21.73 -12.04 20.74
C LEU A 733 20.63 -12.31 21.78
N THR A 734 20.66 -13.50 22.38
CA THR A 734 19.85 -13.86 23.53
C THR A 734 20.66 -13.71 24.82
N VAL A 735 20.05 -13.09 25.82
CA VAL A 735 20.61 -12.82 27.14
C VAL A 735 19.76 -13.53 28.19
N GLN A 736 20.35 -14.44 28.95
CA GLN A 736 19.73 -15.06 30.11
C GLN A 736 20.16 -14.33 31.39
N VAL A 737 19.19 -13.98 32.22
CA VAL A 737 19.37 -13.33 33.52
C VAL A 737 18.89 -14.26 34.62
N THR A 738 19.76 -14.57 35.58
CA THR A 738 19.47 -15.46 36.71
C THR A 738 19.64 -14.69 38.02
N ASN A 739 18.62 -14.67 38.88
CA ASN A 739 18.75 -14.11 40.22
C ASN A 739 19.58 -15.07 41.10
N ILE A 740 20.81 -14.67 41.46
CA ILE A 740 21.70 -15.43 42.35
C ILE A 740 21.68 -14.89 43.79
N GLY A 741 20.88 -13.86 44.04
CA GLY A 741 20.62 -13.29 45.36
C GLY A 741 19.67 -14.14 46.20
N LYS A 742 19.42 -13.68 47.43
CA LYS A 742 18.54 -14.35 48.40
C LYS A 742 17.14 -13.75 48.48
N GLU A 743 16.89 -12.64 47.78
CA GLU A 743 15.63 -11.90 47.75
C GLU A 743 15.12 -11.77 46.30
N PRO A 744 13.81 -11.54 46.08
CA PRO A 744 13.28 -11.24 44.75
C PRO A 744 13.97 -10.03 44.10
N LEU A 745 14.30 -10.17 42.82
CA LEU A 745 15.08 -9.18 42.07
C LEU A 745 14.25 -8.62 40.91
N THR A 746 14.04 -7.31 40.90
CA THR A 746 13.67 -6.58 39.67
C THR A 746 14.95 -6.29 38.90
N TRP A 747 15.17 -6.95 37.77
CA TRP A 747 16.47 -6.92 37.09
C TRP A 747 16.60 -5.76 36.10
N SER A 748 17.79 -5.17 36.05
CA SER A 748 18.25 -4.25 35.01
C SER A 748 19.70 -4.56 34.68
N ILE A 749 19.98 -4.83 33.41
CA ILE A 749 21.28 -5.30 32.93
C ILE A 749 21.93 -4.23 32.06
N PRO A 750 23.01 -3.58 32.52
CA PRO A 750 23.84 -2.75 31.65
C PRO A 750 24.68 -3.66 30.75
N MET A 751 24.62 -3.45 29.45
CA MET A 751 25.45 -4.13 28.46
C MET A 751 25.77 -3.19 27.31
N ASN A 752 27.00 -3.28 26.79
CA ASN A 752 27.37 -2.55 25.58
C ASN A 752 26.82 -3.30 24.37
N VAL A 753 26.16 -2.56 23.48
CA VAL A 753 25.62 -3.07 22.23
C VAL A 753 26.46 -2.47 21.11
N ASP A 754 26.98 -3.33 20.26
CA ASP A 754 27.74 -2.94 19.08
C ASP A 754 26.72 -2.61 17.98
N GLY A 755 26.56 -1.32 17.69
CA GLY A 755 25.50 -0.85 16.79
C GLY A 755 24.17 -0.49 17.47
N THR A 756 23.10 -0.38 16.67
CA THR A 756 21.78 0.09 17.12
C THR A 756 20.77 -1.05 17.18
N ILE A 757 20.08 -1.21 18.31
CA ILE A 757 19.02 -2.21 18.47
C ILE A 757 17.85 -1.87 17.54
N ALA A 758 17.59 -2.75 16.58
CA ALA A 758 16.49 -2.66 15.62
C ALA A 758 15.21 -3.31 16.15
N ASN A 759 15.35 -4.36 16.95
CA ASN A 759 14.22 -5.10 17.53
C ASN A 759 14.62 -5.75 18.86
N ILE A 760 13.68 -5.89 19.80
CA ILE A 760 13.89 -6.49 21.11
C ILE A 760 12.62 -7.20 21.57
N TRP A 761 12.76 -8.34 22.24
CA TRP A 761 11.64 -9.06 22.86
C TRP A 761 11.97 -9.45 24.29
N ASN A 762 10.92 -9.61 25.10
CA ASN A 762 10.99 -9.95 26.53
C ASN A 762 11.83 -8.98 27.39
N ALA A 763 12.15 -7.80 26.85
CA ALA A 763 12.80 -6.69 27.54
C ALA A 763 12.50 -5.37 26.80
N SER A 764 12.81 -4.26 27.47
CA SER A 764 12.97 -2.94 26.86
C SER A 764 14.35 -2.39 27.25
N TYR A 765 14.79 -1.32 26.59
CA TYR A 765 16.10 -0.74 26.90
C TYR A 765 16.08 0.79 26.89
N THR A 766 17.05 1.37 27.60
CA THR A 766 17.41 2.79 27.52
C THR A 766 18.92 2.90 27.35
N VAL A 767 19.39 3.82 26.52
CA VAL A 767 20.82 4.09 26.36
C VAL A 767 21.18 5.33 27.17
N THR A 768 22.10 5.19 28.11
CA THR A 768 22.61 6.29 28.94
C THR A 768 24.13 6.25 28.89
N ASP A 769 24.77 7.37 28.53
CA ASP A 769 26.23 7.50 28.46
C ASP A 769 26.93 6.39 27.62
N GLY A 770 26.30 5.98 26.51
CA GLY A 770 26.82 4.95 25.61
C GLY A 770 26.67 3.50 26.11
N THR A 771 26.10 3.29 27.29
CA THR A 771 25.79 1.95 27.84
C THR A 771 24.30 1.66 27.69
N THR A 772 23.94 0.48 27.19
CA THR A 772 22.53 0.08 27.04
C THR A 772 22.05 -0.63 28.29
N HIS A 773 21.02 -0.09 28.94
CA HIS A 773 20.40 -0.67 30.12
C HIS A 773 19.12 -1.42 29.72
N PHE A 774 19.16 -2.74 29.77
CA PHE A 774 18.02 -3.61 29.51
C PHE A 774 17.20 -3.82 30.79
N VAL A 775 15.87 -3.76 30.69
CA VAL A 775 14.94 -4.01 31.80
C VAL A 775 13.85 -4.98 31.35
N GLY A 776 13.44 -5.87 32.26
CA GLY A 776 12.42 -6.88 31.95
C GLY A 776 11.07 -6.29 31.58
N ALA A 777 10.37 -6.99 30.70
CA ALA A 777 8.97 -6.73 30.39
C ALA A 777 8.08 -7.07 31.61
N GLU A 778 6.85 -6.59 31.63
CA GLU A 778 5.95 -6.72 32.79
C GLU A 778 5.81 -8.17 33.31
N HIS A 779 5.78 -9.15 32.40
CA HIS A 779 5.63 -10.57 32.74
C HIS A 779 6.92 -11.25 33.25
N ASN A 780 8.10 -10.65 33.07
CA ASN A 780 9.37 -11.24 33.48
C ASN A 780 10.30 -10.31 34.27
N ALA A 781 9.85 -9.11 34.63
CA ALA A 781 10.66 -8.09 35.30
C ALA A 781 11.16 -8.49 36.70
N VAL A 782 10.47 -9.38 37.41
CA VAL A 782 10.81 -9.79 38.78
C VAL A 782 11.15 -11.29 38.82
N LEU A 783 12.33 -11.63 39.35
CA LEU A 783 12.83 -13.00 39.48
C LEU A 783 12.94 -13.40 40.95
N ALA A 784 12.36 -14.53 41.34
CA ALA A 784 12.62 -15.13 42.66
C ALA A 784 14.08 -15.63 42.77
N PRO A 785 14.63 -15.83 43.98
CA PRO A 785 15.95 -16.42 44.18
C PRO A 785 16.12 -17.74 43.41
N GLY A 786 17.16 -17.83 42.56
CA GLY A 786 17.46 -18.98 41.71
C GLY A 786 16.67 -19.05 40.40
N GLN A 787 15.71 -18.15 40.16
CA GLN A 787 14.92 -18.10 38.92
C GLN A 787 15.71 -17.41 37.81
N ALA A 788 15.55 -17.91 36.58
CA ALA A 788 16.11 -17.33 35.38
C ALA A 788 15.02 -16.91 34.38
N THR A 789 15.29 -15.87 33.60
CA THR A 789 14.52 -15.50 32.40
C THR A 789 15.48 -15.18 31.26
N SER A 790 14.97 -15.09 30.04
CA SER A 790 15.75 -14.63 28.90
C SER A 790 15.01 -13.56 28.11
N PHE A 791 15.81 -12.66 27.55
CA PHE A 791 15.38 -11.69 26.54
C PHE A 791 16.33 -11.74 25.36
N GLY A 792 15.95 -11.19 24.23
CA GLY A 792 16.85 -11.11 23.08
C GLY A 792 16.58 -9.89 22.24
N PHE A 793 17.55 -9.53 21.43
CA PHE A 793 17.48 -8.38 20.54
C PHE A 793 18.25 -8.62 19.26
N VAL A 794 17.89 -7.84 18.24
CA VAL A 794 18.62 -7.68 16.99
C VAL A 794 19.25 -6.30 16.99
N ALA A 795 20.57 -6.23 16.75
CA ALA A 795 21.30 -4.97 16.60
C ALA A 795 21.93 -4.88 15.19
N ASN A 796 21.95 -3.68 14.62
CA ASN A 796 22.58 -3.35 13.34
C ASN A 796 23.89 -2.62 13.61
N ARG A 797 25.02 -3.13 13.11
CA ARG A 797 26.36 -2.55 13.30
C ARG A 797 26.63 -1.38 12.39
#